data_AF-A0A356X5A8-F1
#
_entry.id   AF-A0A356X5A8-F1
#
_cell.length_a   1.000
_cell.length_b   1.000
_cell.length_c   1.000
_cell.angle_alpha   90.00
_cell.angle_beta   90.00
_cell.angle_gamma   90.00
#
_symmetry.space_group_name_H-M   'P 1'
#
loop_
_entity.id
_entity.type
_entity.pdbx_description
1 polymer ?
#
loop_
_entity_poly.entity_id
_entity_poly.type
_entity_poly.pdbx_seq_one_letter_code
_entity_poly.pdbx_strand_id
1 'polypeptide(L)'
;MDRNNLSYTGEESSACGVGFIASRKGVFANEHLLSGLHALKCVEHRGACGADGVTGDGAGIMTDIPFNMFGYEQDTVAIATLFVTNDPVKQRQSLKIFEDTFEFMGLPILEYRDVPVNTKVLGEEALATLPAIKHVVIERPAKSRTNLAFDKLLYMAKQLTMRKLYSTELVGNLFFTSLSAQTIVYKGLCKADALQDLYPDLQNPEYKTRFTLFHRRFSTNTRTSWDKVRPFRLIGHNGEINTIAGNRSWAKSREKMIGAEKYELLTRKGISDSGSFNEMVEAMRYRSGVPNVEDILALMVPPASVDNEFYTFWSRAMEPWDGPAFISYANGYTIGARLDRNGFRPARWARTEDHFYLSSEAGTFQVDESKINAKGTLFAGRGVTLDLDTGEVHFRDPSHSKENEDAKFDARLTPIPEEVGDPKKSYLEKLPLFSYTDEELKKVIYPMATDGKEPVGSMGDTARLAVLSTEPRAFFDHFYQNFSQVTNPPLDYIREQVVTDLRTHLGKKPNIFEPKELIPPAPAFLLKTPFLSLSQMDYLHSIVGGDLSEEQIVPVRLSMTFKRTHGVVGFKAKLRELADSAIEAAQKGHSIIILSDRDASYEYPAIPSLLALRSVVNNLNEQGLRLNASVVIDSGEIKNTHHAAAMIGFGAYAVCPYMALDIARNDDNRALKKLDADTKERNYLHALEQGLLKIMAKCGISVVRSYQSAKLFSAVGLDKQVIRDFFPGIQSPIGGITLDQIGEQVLERTQHLRDEDLSEMKPLKTYQYKEHARGKTGEKHSMTSSRCKAIHELVRDKELDLTDMD
;
A
#
# COMPACT_ATOMS: atom_id res chain seq x y z
N MET A 1 29.87 2.21 20.54
CA MET A 1 28.93 2.77 19.54
C MET A 1 29.51 2.48 18.17
N ASP A 2 29.12 1.35 17.57
CA ASP A 2 29.50 1.03 16.18
C ASP A 2 28.72 1.93 15.23
N ARG A 3 29.44 2.78 14.49
CA ARG A 3 28.88 3.69 13.47
C ARG A 3 28.42 2.98 12.18
N ASN A 4 28.49 1.65 12.12
CA ASN A 4 28.28 0.88 10.87
C ASN A 4 26.94 0.11 10.78
N ASN A 5 26.01 0.25 11.74
CA ASN A 5 24.75 -0.51 11.75
C ASN A 5 23.49 0.35 11.51
N LEU A 6 23.59 1.45 10.79
CA LEU A 6 22.42 2.07 10.16
C LEU A 6 22.16 1.34 8.84
N SER A 7 21.39 0.26 8.88
CA SER A 7 20.84 -0.30 7.64
C SER A 7 19.83 0.71 7.07
N TYR A 8 20.23 1.41 6.03
CA TYR A 8 19.31 2.20 5.22
C TYR A 8 18.25 1.25 4.66
N THR A 9 17.02 1.36 5.16
CA THR A 9 15.85 0.60 4.71
C THR A 9 15.00 1.44 3.77
N GLY A 10 15.66 2.19 2.88
CA GLY A 10 14.98 2.97 1.85
C GLY A 10 14.27 2.06 0.85
N GLU A 11 13.03 2.43 0.52
CA GLU A 11 12.27 1.82 -0.57
C GLU A 11 12.90 2.19 -1.93
N GLU A 12 12.86 1.25 -2.87
CA GLU A 12 13.53 1.36 -4.17
C GLU A 12 12.64 2.09 -5.18
N SER A 13 13.17 3.13 -5.84
CA SER A 13 12.46 3.82 -6.92
C SER A 13 13.09 3.56 -8.28
N SER A 14 12.28 3.64 -9.35
CA SER A 14 12.72 3.21 -10.67
C SER A 14 12.18 4.05 -11.84
N ALA A 15 13.08 4.55 -12.69
CA ALA A 15 12.79 5.20 -13.97
C ALA A 15 12.98 4.25 -15.17
N CYS A 16 12.57 2.99 -15.02
CA CYS A 16 12.83 1.86 -15.94
C CYS A 16 12.40 2.08 -17.41
N GLY A 17 12.96 1.28 -18.32
CA GLY A 17 12.39 1.04 -19.65
C GLY A 17 11.56 -0.25 -19.66
N VAL A 18 10.37 -0.24 -20.27
CA VAL A 18 9.53 -1.44 -20.40
C VAL A 18 8.75 -1.40 -21.71
N GLY A 19 8.49 -2.56 -22.30
CA GLY A 19 7.71 -2.68 -23.52
C GLY A 19 7.60 -4.11 -24.01
N PHE A 20 6.90 -4.29 -25.12
CA PHE A 20 6.81 -5.56 -25.82
C PHE A 20 6.56 -5.39 -27.32
N ILE A 21 6.92 -6.44 -28.06
CA ILE A 21 6.52 -6.71 -29.44
C ILE A 21 5.74 -8.03 -29.45
N ALA A 22 4.69 -8.11 -30.26
CA ALA A 22 3.94 -9.34 -30.46
C ALA A 22 3.43 -9.50 -31.90
N SER A 23 3.43 -10.74 -32.38
CA SER A 23 2.82 -11.12 -33.65
C SER A 23 1.31 -10.98 -33.60
N ARG A 24 0.72 -10.44 -34.67
CA ARG A 24 -0.72 -10.41 -34.93
C ARG A 24 -1.20 -11.53 -35.85
N LYS A 25 -0.29 -12.44 -36.22
CA LYS A 25 -0.57 -13.60 -37.08
C LYS A 25 -0.28 -14.93 -36.37
N GLY A 26 0.02 -14.89 -35.06
CA GLY A 26 0.37 -16.08 -34.27
C GLY A 26 1.69 -16.75 -34.66
N VAL A 27 2.54 -16.07 -35.43
CA VAL A 27 3.76 -16.66 -36.01
C VAL A 27 4.88 -16.72 -34.97
N PHE A 28 5.52 -17.87 -34.82
CA PHE A 28 6.75 -18.02 -34.05
C PHE A 28 7.96 -17.67 -34.92
N ALA A 29 8.68 -16.59 -34.58
CA ALA A 29 9.84 -16.14 -35.34
C ALA A 29 10.96 -15.64 -34.43
N ASN A 30 12.21 -15.80 -34.88
CA ASN A 30 13.38 -15.25 -34.19
C ASN A 30 13.44 -13.71 -34.28
N GLU A 31 12.84 -13.13 -35.32
CA GLU A 31 12.74 -11.67 -35.50
C GLU A 31 12.09 -10.96 -34.30
N HIS A 32 11.09 -11.58 -33.66
CA HIS A 32 10.43 -11.01 -32.48
C HIS A 32 11.41 -10.90 -31.30
N LEU A 33 12.25 -11.92 -31.08
CA LEU A 33 13.30 -11.91 -30.07
C LEU A 33 14.33 -10.82 -30.37
N LEU A 34 14.85 -10.77 -31.60
CA LEU A 34 15.85 -9.77 -32.00
C LEU A 34 15.31 -8.34 -31.88
N SER A 35 14.06 -8.13 -32.26
CA SER A 35 13.37 -6.84 -32.12
C SER A 35 13.21 -6.44 -30.65
N GLY A 36 12.84 -7.38 -29.78
CA GLY A 36 12.74 -7.13 -28.34
C GLY A 36 14.09 -6.85 -27.69
N LEU A 37 15.16 -7.56 -28.08
CA LEU A 37 16.53 -7.31 -27.60
C LEU A 37 17.06 -5.96 -28.09
N HIS A 38 16.79 -5.59 -29.34
CA HIS A 38 17.12 -4.26 -29.84
C HIS A 38 16.38 -3.17 -29.04
N ALA A 39 15.09 -3.36 -28.81
CA ALA A 39 14.27 -2.43 -28.03
C ALA A 39 14.78 -2.28 -26.59
N LEU A 40 15.22 -3.37 -25.97
CA LEU A 40 15.87 -3.35 -24.66
C LEU A 40 17.13 -2.49 -24.67
N LYS A 41 17.99 -2.61 -25.70
CA LYS A 41 19.20 -1.77 -25.86
C LYS A 41 18.86 -0.29 -25.98
N CYS A 42 17.80 0.05 -26.70
CA CYS A 42 17.36 1.44 -26.89
C CYS A 42 16.89 2.13 -25.60
N VAL A 43 16.58 1.39 -24.53
CA VAL A 43 16.16 1.96 -23.24
C VAL A 43 17.27 1.94 -22.19
N GLU A 44 18.54 1.74 -22.57
CA GLU A 44 19.67 1.72 -21.62
C GLU A 44 19.85 3.05 -20.88
N HIS A 45 19.56 4.20 -21.52
CA HIS A 45 19.63 5.53 -20.87
C HIS A 45 18.61 5.71 -19.73
N ARG A 46 17.65 4.79 -19.59
CA ARG A 46 16.70 4.71 -18.48
C ARG A 46 17.15 3.76 -17.36
N GLY A 47 18.27 3.09 -17.52
CA GLY A 47 18.90 2.25 -16.50
C GLY A 47 19.98 3.00 -15.73
N ALA A 48 20.34 2.48 -14.56
CA ALA A 48 21.57 2.89 -13.88
C ALA A 48 22.66 1.83 -14.08
N CYS A 49 23.90 2.30 -13.98
CA CYS A 49 25.10 1.49 -14.03
C CYS A 49 25.87 1.69 -12.71
N GLY A 50 26.45 0.61 -12.19
CA GLY A 50 27.33 0.62 -11.03
C GLY A 50 28.60 1.43 -11.29
N ALA A 51 29.36 1.67 -10.22
CA ALA A 51 30.59 2.46 -10.26
C ALA A 51 31.67 1.84 -11.16
N ASP A 52 31.61 0.53 -11.41
CA ASP A 52 32.50 -0.20 -12.32
C ASP A 52 32.24 0.08 -13.80
N GLY A 53 31.16 0.80 -14.14
CA GLY A 53 30.79 1.10 -15.52
C GLY A 53 30.33 -0.12 -16.33
N VAL A 54 30.16 -1.30 -15.72
CA VAL A 54 29.78 -2.56 -16.38
C VAL A 54 28.53 -3.17 -15.74
N THR A 55 28.44 -3.21 -14.41
CA THR A 55 27.31 -3.77 -13.68
C THR A 55 26.06 -2.91 -13.90
N GLY A 56 25.01 -3.50 -14.46
CA GLY A 56 23.71 -2.84 -14.59
C GLY A 56 22.74 -3.24 -13.47
N ASP A 57 21.81 -2.36 -13.13
CA ASP A 57 20.76 -2.63 -12.12
C ASP A 57 19.81 -3.78 -12.46
N GLY A 58 19.86 -4.25 -13.71
CA GLY A 58 19.16 -5.41 -14.20
C GLY A 58 18.50 -5.19 -15.54
N ALA A 59 18.58 -6.20 -16.39
CA ALA A 59 17.89 -6.29 -17.67
C ALA A 59 17.29 -7.69 -17.84
N GLY A 60 16.17 -7.80 -18.54
CA GLY A 60 15.54 -9.09 -18.79
C GLY A 60 14.50 -9.07 -19.90
N ILE A 61 14.17 -10.26 -20.38
CA ILE A 61 13.11 -10.51 -21.34
C ILE A 61 12.24 -11.70 -20.93
N MET A 62 10.98 -11.68 -21.37
CA MET A 62 10.01 -12.76 -21.31
C MET A 62 9.53 -13.08 -22.72
N THR A 63 9.44 -14.36 -23.04
CA THR A 63 9.04 -14.88 -24.36
C THR A 63 8.16 -16.12 -24.19
N ASP A 64 7.63 -16.64 -25.30
CA ASP A 64 7.20 -18.04 -25.35
C ASP A 64 8.40 -18.96 -25.05
N ILE A 65 8.14 -20.15 -24.53
CA ILE A 65 9.13 -21.22 -24.42
C ILE A 65 9.49 -21.68 -25.85
N PRO A 66 10.78 -21.62 -26.26
CA PRO A 66 11.22 -22.14 -27.55
C PRO A 66 11.35 -23.68 -27.51
N PHE A 67 10.21 -24.37 -27.46
CA PHE A 67 10.11 -25.83 -27.28
C PHE A 67 11.01 -26.63 -28.23
N ASN A 68 11.07 -26.26 -29.51
CA ASN A 68 11.92 -26.90 -30.51
C ASN A 68 13.42 -26.83 -30.16
N MET A 69 13.88 -25.70 -29.60
CA MET A 69 15.26 -25.54 -29.15
C MET A 69 15.58 -26.45 -27.95
N PHE A 70 14.59 -26.70 -27.08
CA PHE A 70 14.72 -27.61 -25.96
C PHE A 70 14.50 -29.09 -26.33
N GLY A 71 14.00 -29.39 -27.53
CA GLY A 71 13.74 -30.76 -27.97
C GLY A 71 12.46 -31.38 -27.38
N TYR A 72 11.50 -30.56 -26.96
CA TYR A 72 10.21 -31.01 -26.43
C TYR A 72 9.06 -30.53 -27.31
N GLU A 73 7.92 -31.23 -27.29
CA GLU A 73 6.70 -30.78 -27.96
C GLU A 73 5.98 -29.74 -27.08
N GLN A 74 5.41 -28.71 -27.71
CA GLN A 74 4.60 -27.72 -27.00
C GLN A 74 3.46 -28.40 -26.22
N ASP A 75 3.10 -27.82 -25.09
CA ASP A 75 2.07 -28.33 -24.18
C ASP A 75 2.38 -29.69 -23.51
N THR A 76 3.47 -30.39 -23.83
CA THR A 76 3.81 -31.65 -23.13
C THR A 76 4.58 -31.42 -21.83
N VAL A 77 5.28 -30.30 -21.71
CA VAL A 77 6.13 -29.97 -20.56
C VAL A 77 5.97 -28.52 -20.13
N ALA A 78 6.42 -28.23 -18.91
CA ALA A 78 6.68 -26.89 -18.41
C ALA A 78 8.16 -26.71 -18.11
N ILE A 79 8.60 -25.45 -18.10
CA ILE A 79 9.98 -25.10 -17.74
C ILE A 79 9.99 -24.22 -16.50
N ALA A 80 10.77 -24.64 -15.50
CA ALA A 80 11.16 -23.80 -14.38
C ALA A 80 12.54 -23.21 -14.64
N THR A 81 12.66 -21.87 -14.62
CA THR A 81 13.96 -21.21 -14.57
C THR A 81 14.26 -20.88 -13.12
N LEU A 82 15.28 -21.53 -12.55
CA LEU A 82 15.66 -21.41 -11.16
C LEU A 82 16.99 -20.67 -11.01
N PHE A 83 17.03 -19.72 -10.10
CA PHE A 83 18.27 -19.20 -9.53
C PHE A 83 18.54 -19.96 -8.24
N VAL A 84 19.69 -20.61 -8.14
CA VAL A 84 20.08 -21.44 -7.01
C VAL A 84 21.42 -20.95 -6.45
N THR A 85 21.60 -21.05 -5.15
CA THR A 85 22.88 -20.73 -4.49
C THR A 85 24.03 -21.57 -5.07
N ASN A 86 25.24 -21.01 -5.05
CA ASN A 86 26.47 -21.71 -5.43
C ASN A 86 27.08 -22.53 -4.28
N ASP A 87 26.58 -22.36 -3.05
CA ASP A 87 26.97 -23.22 -1.92
C ASP A 87 26.49 -24.66 -2.19
N PRO A 88 27.39 -25.64 -2.38
CA PRO A 88 26.98 -26.98 -2.83
C PRO A 88 26.05 -27.70 -1.86
N VAL A 89 26.19 -27.44 -0.56
CA VAL A 89 25.37 -28.08 0.49
C VAL A 89 23.96 -27.49 0.46
N LYS A 90 23.86 -26.15 0.52
CA LYS A 90 22.55 -25.46 0.48
C LYS A 90 21.86 -25.65 -0.86
N GLN A 91 22.61 -25.71 -1.94
CA GLN A 91 22.10 -26.02 -3.28
C GLN A 91 21.44 -27.39 -3.30
N ARG A 92 22.16 -28.44 -2.87
CA ARG A 92 21.60 -29.81 -2.81
C ARG A 92 20.35 -29.87 -1.94
N GLN A 93 20.37 -29.24 -0.76
CA GLN A 93 19.21 -29.22 0.14
C GLN A 93 18.01 -28.48 -0.48
N SER A 94 18.24 -27.34 -1.12
CA SER A 94 17.17 -26.53 -1.73
C SER A 94 16.56 -27.23 -2.95
N LEU A 95 17.40 -27.84 -3.80
CA LEU A 95 16.93 -28.65 -4.93
C LEU A 95 16.18 -29.90 -4.45
N LYS A 96 16.64 -30.56 -3.39
CA LYS A 96 15.93 -31.70 -2.82
C LYS A 96 14.52 -31.32 -2.34
N ILE A 97 14.37 -30.16 -1.68
CA ILE A 97 13.05 -29.65 -1.28
C ILE A 97 12.16 -29.38 -2.50
N PHE A 98 12.73 -28.84 -3.58
CA PHE A 98 12.02 -28.64 -4.84
C PHE A 98 11.57 -29.98 -5.44
N GLU A 99 12.48 -30.95 -5.60
CA GLU A 99 12.19 -32.30 -6.11
C GLU A 99 11.11 -33.00 -5.30
N ASP A 100 11.28 -33.08 -3.97
CA ASP A 100 10.33 -33.74 -3.07
C ASP A 100 8.94 -33.11 -3.14
N THR A 101 8.88 -31.80 -3.38
CA THR A 101 7.61 -31.08 -3.50
C THR A 101 6.94 -31.34 -4.84
N PHE A 102 7.69 -31.31 -5.93
CA PHE A 102 7.16 -31.54 -7.27
C PHE A 102 6.73 -33.00 -7.43
N GLU A 103 7.54 -33.96 -6.96
CA GLU A 103 7.18 -35.38 -6.90
C GLU A 103 5.90 -35.60 -6.09
N PHE A 104 5.81 -35.04 -4.87
CA PHE A 104 4.62 -35.13 -4.02
C PHE A 104 3.35 -34.61 -4.70
N MET A 105 3.48 -33.59 -5.55
CA MET A 105 2.35 -33.01 -6.30
C MET A 105 2.02 -33.75 -7.60
N GLY A 106 2.81 -34.78 -7.93
CA GLY A 106 2.70 -35.56 -9.16
C GLY A 106 3.12 -34.73 -10.37
N LEU A 107 4.22 -33.98 -10.25
CA LEU A 107 4.87 -33.20 -11.30
C LEU A 107 6.26 -33.81 -11.57
N PRO A 108 6.36 -34.82 -12.45
CA PRO A 108 7.63 -35.49 -12.73
C PRO A 108 8.66 -34.52 -13.30
N ILE A 109 9.88 -34.55 -12.76
CA ILE A 109 11.02 -33.80 -13.31
C ILE A 109 11.73 -34.71 -14.31
N LEU A 110 11.82 -34.27 -15.57
CA LEU A 110 12.44 -35.02 -16.65
C LEU A 110 13.94 -34.74 -16.75
N GLU A 111 14.31 -33.46 -16.64
CA GLU A 111 15.67 -33.01 -16.93
C GLU A 111 16.04 -31.76 -16.14
N TYR A 112 17.31 -31.71 -15.73
CA TYR A 112 17.99 -30.49 -15.31
C TYR A 112 18.99 -30.07 -16.37
N ARG A 113 18.84 -28.85 -16.88
CA ARG A 113 19.78 -28.22 -17.80
C ARG A 113 20.45 -27.04 -17.12
N ASP A 114 21.77 -27.10 -16.97
CA ASP A 114 22.55 -25.93 -16.61
C ASP A 114 22.49 -24.91 -17.75
N VAL A 115 22.03 -23.70 -17.44
CA VAL A 115 21.89 -22.65 -18.46
C VAL A 115 23.29 -22.14 -18.79
N PRO A 116 23.70 -22.13 -20.07
CA PRO A 116 24.98 -21.57 -20.44
C PRO A 116 24.97 -20.06 -20.14
N VAL A 117 26.02 -19.59 -19.47
CA VAL A 117 26.19 -18.17 -19.11
C VAL A 117 27.59 -17.73 -19.47
N ASN A 118 27.72 -16.66 -20.24
CA ASN A 118 28.99 -16.02 -20.52
C ASN A 118 29.30 -14.99 -19.42
N THR A 119 30.12 -15.37 -18.45
CA THR A 119 30.43 -14.49 -17.30
C THR A 119 31.32 -13.30 -17.64
N LYS A 120 31.94 -13.27 -18.83
CA LYS A 120 32.86 -12.21 -19.24
C LYS A 120 32.19 -10.85 -19.43
N VAL A 121 30.86 -10.81 -19.56
CA VAL A 121 30.09 -9.56 -19.74
C VAL A 121 29.60 -8.97 -18.42
N LEU A 122 29.85 -9.65 -17.29
CA LEU A 122 29.43 -9.21 -15.97
C LEU A 122 30.54 -8.39 -15.31
N GLY A 123 30.16 -7.31 -14.63
CA GLY A 123 31.04 -6.62 -13.70
C GLY A 123 31.27 -7.43 -12.42
N GLU A 124 32.25 -7.02 -11.60
CA GLU A 124 32.69 -7.80 -10.43
C GLU A 124 31.56 -8.03 -9.41
N GLU A 125 30.72 -7.02 -9.16
CA GLU A 125 29.60 -7.13 -8.21
C GLU A 125 28.51 -8.10 -8.70
N ALA A 126 28.15 -8.02 -9.97
CA ALA A 126 27.19 -8.94 -10.59
C ALA A 126 27.73 -10.37 -10.62
N LEU A 127 29.01 -10.54 -10.94
CA LEU A 127 29.68 -11.83 -10.97
C LEU A 127 29.77 -12.48 -9.58
N ALA A 128 30.12 -11.69 -8.55
CA ALA A 128 30.22 -12.17 -7.18
C ALA A 128 28.89 -12.70 -6.62
N THR A 129 27.77 -12.21 -7.15
CA THR A 129 26.41 -12.59 -6.73
C THR A 129 25.68 -13.47 -7.74
N LEU A 130 26.32 -13.86 -8.86
CA LEU A 130 25.74 -14.68 -9.92
C LEU A 130 25.26 -16.02 -9.36
N PRO A 131 23.95 -16.33 -9.39
CA PRO A 131 23.46 -17.64 -8.97
C PRO A 131 23.79 -18.72 -10.00
N ALA A 132 23.76 -19.98 -9.58
CA ALA A 132 23.65 -21.10 -10.51
C ALA A 132 22.26 -21.05 -11.17
N ILE A 133 22.23 -21.00 -12.51
CA ILE A 133 20.99 -20.88 -13.28
C ILE A 133 20.65 -22.23 -13.89
N LYS A 134 19.48 -22.77 -13.53
CA LYS A 134 19.02 -24.08 -14.00
C LYS A 134 17.67 -23.96 -14.70
N HIS A 135 17.54 -24.63 -15.84
CA HIS A 135 16.25 -24.98 -16.41
C HIS A 135 15.86 -26.37 -15.93
N VAL A 136 14.65 -26.50 -15.41
CA VAL A 136 14.08 -27.79 -15.03
C VAL A 136 12.89 -28.06 -15.92
N VAL A 137 12.93 -29.18 -16.64
CA VAL A 137 11.81 -29.63 -17.48
C VAL A 137 10.89 -30.51 -16.65
N ILE A 138 9.62 -30.13 -16.61
CA ILE A 138 8.58 -30.77 -15.80
C ILE A 138 7.53 -31.34 -16.72
N GLU A 139 7.26 -32.63 -16.63
CA GLU A 139 6.25 -33.31 -17.44
C GLU A 139 4.85 -32.83 -17.08
N ARG A 140 3.98 -32.64 -18.08
CA ARG A 140 2.56 -32.41 -17.85
C ARG A 140 1.92 -33.66 -17.25
N PRO A 141 1.32 -33.57 -16.06
CA PRO A 141 0.59 -34.69 -15.50
C PRO A 141 -0.67 -34.99 -16.31
N ALA A 142 -1.03 -36.25 -16.50
CA ALA A 142 -2.23 -36.66 -17.24
C ALA A 142 -3.55 -36.03 -16.72
N LYS A 143 -3.60 -35.68 -15.42
CA LYS A 143 -4.74 -34.98 -14.79
C LYS A 143 -4.90 -33.52 -15.24
N SER A 144 -3.85 -32.90 -15.77
CA SER A 144 -3.83 -31.50 -16.19
C SER A 144 -4.26 -31.37 -17.65
N ARG A 145 -5.58 -31.31 -17.89
CA ARG A 145 -6.16 -31.29 -19.25
C ARG A 145 -5.96 -29.98 -20.02
N THR A 146 -5.67 -28.88 -19.33
CA THR A 146 -5.45 -27.56 -19.93
C THR A 146 -4.17 -26.93 -19.38
N ASN A 147 -3.51 -26.05 -20.13
CA ASN A 147 -2.27 -25.43 -19.62
C ASN A 147 -2.56 -24.51 -18.42
N LEU A 148 -3.76 -23.90 -18.34
CA LEU A 148 -4.18 -23.19 -17.12
C LEU A 148 -4.27 -24.12 -15.90
N ALA A 149 -4.80 -25.33 -16.04
CA ALA A 149 -4.83 -26.31 -14.95
C ALA A 149 -3.41 -26.75 -14.56
N PHE A 150 -2.53 -26.89 -15.55
CA PHE A 150 -1.12 -27.21 -15.33
C PHE A 150 -0.40 -26.06 -14.60
N ASP A 151 -0.51 -24.81 -15.07
CA ASP A 151 0.06 -23.62 -14.43
C ASP A 151 -0.47 -23.42 -13.01
N LYS A 152 -1.75 -23.71 -12.74
CA LYS A 152 -2.30 -23.71 -11.38
C LYS A 152 -1.58 -24.72 -10.48
N LEU A 153 -1.36 -25.95 -10.97
CA LEU A 153 -0.64 -26.98 -10.22
C LEU A 153 0.82 -26.59 -9.98
N LEU A 154 1.49 -26.02 -10.99
CA LEU A 154 2.85 -25.50 -10.88
C LEU A 154 2.93 -24.36 -9.85
N TYR A 155 1.99 -23.41 -9.86
CA TYR A 155 1.92 -22.34 -8.88
C TYR A 155 1.71 -22.89 -7.46
N MET A 156 0.83 -23.89 -7.26
CA MET A 156 0.69 -24.55 -5.95
C MET A 156 2.01 -25.20 -5.50
N ALA A 157 2.72 -25.86 -6.41
CA ALA A 157 4.03 -26.46 -6.13
C ALA A 157 5.08 -25.40 -5.75
N LYS A 158 5.12 -24.29 -6.48
CA LYS A 158 5.94 -23.11 -6.13
C LYS A 158 5.66 -22.66 -4.69
N GLN A 159 4.39 -22.48 -4.33
CA GLN A 159 4.02 -22.00 -2.99
C GLN A 159 4.46 -22.99 -1.91
N LEU A 160 4.23 -24.29 -2.12
CA LEU A 160 4.64 -25.34 -1.18
C LEU A 160 6.17 -25.44 -1.06
N THR A 161 6.92 -25.37 -2.16
CA THR A 161 8.39 -25.37 -2.15
C THR A 161 8.92 -24.19 -1.36
N MET A 162 8.42 -22.98 -1.65
CA MET A 162 8.85 -21.77 -0.96
C MET A 162 8.55 -21.85 0.54
N ARG A 163 7.37 -22.35 0.92
CA ARG A 163 6.98 -22.57 2.32
C ARG A 163 7.95 -23.50 3.04
N LYS A 164 8.30 -24.63 2.42
CA LYS A 164 9.30 -25.55 2.98
C LYS A 164 10.68 -24.89 3.12
N LEU A 165 11.13 -24.13 2.11
CA LEU A 165 12.38 -23.36 2.18
C LEU A 165 12.40 -22.35 3.34
N TYR A 166 11.27 -21.70 3.64
CA TYR A 166 11.15 -20.84 4.82
C TYR A 166 11.30 -21.62 6.13
N SER A 167 10.67 -22.80 6.23
CA SER A 167 10.72 -23.64 7.44
C SER A 167 12.10 -24.24 7.73
N THR A 168 12.94 -24.37 6.71
CA THR A 168 14.29 -24.94 6.81
C THR A 168 15.41 -23.89 6.79
N GLU A 169 15.07 -22.60 6.93
CA GLU A 169 16.02 -21.47 6.86
C GLU A 169 16.83 -21.40 5.54
N LEU A 170 16.31 -22.05 4.48
CA LEU A 170 16.90 -22.05 3.14
C LEU A 170 16.28 -21.01 2.21
N VAL A 171 15.40 -20.14 2.71
CA VAL A 171 14.85 -19.02 1.96
C VAL A 171 15.98 -18.19 1.30
N GLY A 172 15.81 -17.87 0.02
CA GLY A 172 16.78 -17.11 -0.77
C GLY A 172 17.84 -17.98 -1.47
N ASN A 173 17.97 -19.27 -1.13
CA ASN A 173 18.89 -20.18 -1.82
C ASN A 173 18.31 -20.80 -3.10
N LEU A 174 16.99 -20.65 -3.31
CA LEU A 174 16.30 -21.03 -4.54
C LEU A 174 15.23 -19.98 -4.83
N PHE A 175 15.22 -19.47 -6.06
CA PHE A 175 14.26 -18.50 -6.54
C PHE A 175 13.74 -18.88 -7.92
N PHE A 176 12.42 -18.85 -8.08
CA PHE A 176 11.76 -19.09 -9.37
C PHE A 176 11.79 -17.80 -10.19
N THR A 177 12.60 -17.76 -11.24
CA THR A 177 12.60 -16.66 -12.20
C THR A 177 11.33 -16.71 -13.07
N SER A 178 11.03 -17.89 -13.60
CA SER A 178 9.78 -18.26 -14.27
C SER A 178 9.42 -19.71 -13.94
N LEU A 179 8.13 -20.04 -14.01
CA LEU A 179 7.60 -21.39 -13.88
C LEU A 179 6.28 -21.44 -14.64
N SER A 180 6.30 -22.00 -15.85
CA SER A 180 5.12 -21.99 -16.74
C SER A 180 5.23 -23.07 -17.80
N ALA A 181 4.07 -23.49 -18.31
CA ALA A 181 3.94 -24.30 -19.51
C ALA A 181 4.00 -23.50 -20.82
N GLN A 182 4.09 -22.17 -20.78
CA GLN A 182 4.06 -21.32 -21.99
C GLN A 182 5.17 -20.29 -22.05
N THR A 183 5.54 -19.68 -20.92
CA THR A 183 6.46 -18.52 -20.91
C THR A 183 7.76 -18.81 -20.18
N ILE A 184 8.86 -18.24 -20.65
CA ILE A 184 10.18 -18.32 -20.01
C ILE A 184 10.76 -16.92 -19.84
N VAL A 185 11.56 -16.72 -18.77
CA VAL A 185 12.21 -15.44 -18.47
C VAL A 185 13.73 -15.61 -18.41
N TYR A 186 14.44 -14.81 -19.18
CA TYR A 186 15.90 -14.64 -19.11
C TYR A 186 16.20 -13.25 -18.57
N LYS A 187 16.90 -13.16 -17.43
CA LYS A 187 17.18 -11.90 -16.77
C LYS A 187 18.48 -11.94 -15.97
N GLY A 188 19.19 -10.82 -15.86
CA GLY A 188 20.43 -10.76 -15.11
C GLY A 188 20.82 -9.36 -14.64
N LEU A 189 21.78 -9.29 -13.70
CA LEU A 189 22.41 -8.04 -13.25
C LEU A 189 23.42 -7.55 -14.28
N CYS A 190 22.90 -7.14 -15.44
CA CYS A 190 23.69 -6.62 -16.55
C CYS A 190 23.00 -5.41 -17.18
N LYS A 191 23.73 -4.71 -18.04
CA LYS A 191 23.18 -3.72 -18.96
C LYS A 191 22.27 -4.38 -19.99
N ALA A 192 21.42 -3.59 -20.63
CA ALA A 192 20.52 -4.03 -21.67
C ALA A 192 21.24 -4.74 -22.84
N ASP A 193 22.37 -4.18 -23.28
CA ASP A 193 23.14 -4.69 -24.41
C ASP A 193 23.87 -5.99 -24.12
N ALA A 194 24.30 -6.17 -22.87
CA ALA A 194 24.98 -7.38 -22.41
C ALA A 194 24.05 -8.60 -22.22
N LEU A 195 22.72 -8.44 -22.16
CA LEU A 195 21.81 -9.56 -21.89
C LEU A 195 21.89 -10.66 -22.96
N GLN A 196 21.96 -10.26 -24.24
CA GLN A 196 22.09 -11.19 -25.36
C GLN A 196 23.43 -11.95 -25.32
N ASP A 197 24.49 -11.30 -24.84
CA ASP A 197 25.82 -11.91 -24.74
C ASP A 197 25.99 -12.75 -23.48
N LEU A 198 25.24 -12.43 -22.42
CA LEU A 198 25.20 -13.18 -21.17
C LEU A 198 24.61 -14.57 -21.38
N TYR A 199 23.56 -14.69 -22.20
CA TYR A 199 22.84 -15.94 -22.46
C TYR A 199 23.00 -16.39 -23.92
N PRO A 200 23.90 -17.35 -24.22
CA PRO A 200 24.06 -17.91 -25.57
C PRO A 200 22.77 -18.45 -26.20
N ASP A 201 21.81 -18.90 -25.38
CA ASP A 201 20.48 -19.31 -25.86
C ASP A 201 19.79 -18.21 -26.68
N LEU A 202 19.93 -16.94 -26.27
CA LEU A 202 19.33 -15.79 -26.94
C LEU A 202 20.01 -15.44 -28.27
N GLN A 203 21.14 -16.07 -28.58
CA GLN A 203 21.82 -15.95 -29.86
C GLN A 203 21.47 -17.11 -30.81
N ASN A 204 20.73 -18.11 -30.34
CA ASN A 204 20.38 -19.28 -31.13
C ASN A 204 19.32 -18.90 -32.19
N PRO A 205 19.58 -19.10 -33.50
CA PRO A 205 18.59 -18.86 -34.56
C PRO A 205 17.30 -19.68 -34.43
N GLU A 206 17.34 -20.83 -33.75
CA GLU A 206 16.16 -21.66 -33.48
C GLU A 206 15.31 -21.16 -32.30
N TYR A 207 15.74 -20.09 -31.61
CA TYR A 207 14.92 -19.42 -30.62
C TYR A 207 13.80 -18.62 -31.32
N LYS A 208 12.65 -19.26 -31.49
CA LYS A 208 11.45 -18.68 -32.13
C LYS A 208 10.37 -18.44 -31.08
N THR A 209 9.75 -17.26 -31.10
CA THR A 209 8.72 -16.83 -30.16
C THR A 209 7.67 -15.99 -30.90
N ARG A 210 6.43 -15.89 -30.41
CA ARG A 210 5.40 -14.99 -30.97
C ARG A 210 5.52 -13.58 -30.41
N PHE A 211 6.07 -13.44 -29.20
CA PHE A 211 6.22 -12.16 -28.53
C PHE A 211 7.55 -12.03 -27.79
N THR A 212 7.92 -10.80 -27.44
CA THR A 212 9.01 -10.52 -26.50
C THR A 212 8.66 -9.31 -25.66
N LEU A 213 8.54 -9.51 -24.35
CA LEU A 213 8.36 -8.46 -23.35
C LEU A 213 9.71 -8.20 -22.70
N PHE A 214 10.20 -6.97 -22.74
CA PHE A 214 11.49 -6.59 -22.20
C PHE A 214 11.36 -5.61 -21.04
N HIS A 215 12.36 -5.60 -20.16
CA HIS A 215 12.44 -4.63 -19.08
C HIS A 215 13.90 -4.28 -18.75
N ARG A 216 14.17 -2.99 -18.58
CA ARG A 216 15.42 -2.44 -18.07
C ARG A 216 15.17 -1.72 -16.75
N ARG A 217 15.78 -2.20 -15.66
CA ARG A 217 15.59 -1.68 -14.31
C ARG A 217 16.47 -0.47 -14.00
N PHE A 218 15.94 0.44 -13.19
CA PHE A 218 16.71 1.48 -12.49
C PHE A 218 16.48 1.30 -10.99
N SER A 219 17.53 1.40 -10.19
CA SER A 219 17.50 1.28 -8.73
C SER A 219 18.14 2.50 -8.11
N THR A 220 17.45 3.17 -7.19
CA THR A 220 18.07 4.23 -6.37
C THR A 220 19.00 3.69 -5.27
N ASN A 221 19.05 2.37 -5.07
CA ASN A 221 19.98 1.72 -4.15
C ASN A 221 21.24 1.27 -4.87
N THR A 222 22.41 1.50 -4.26
CA THR A 222 23.73 1.05 -4.73
C THR A 222 23.93 -0.46 -4.68
N ARG A 223 23.02 -1.22 -4.06
CA ARG A 223 23.04 -2.69 -4.02
C ARG A 223 21.72 -3.25 -4.50
N THR A 224 21.78 -3.97 -5.62
CA THR A 224 20.68 -4.72 -6.24
C THR A 224 20.90 -6.22 -6.09
N SER A 225 19.90 -7.04 -6.41
CA SER A 225 19.99 -8.50 -6.39
C SER A 225 19.31 -9.13 -7.62
N TRP A 226 19.81 -10.29 -8.04
CA TRP A 226 19.37 -11.00 -9.25
C TRP A 226 17.86 -11.32 -9.25
N ASP A 227 17.30 -11.64 -8.10
CA ASP A 227 15.88 -11.97 -7.94
C ASP A 227 14.96 -10.77 -8.22
N LYS A 228 15.42 -9.54 -7.94
CA LYS A 228 14.69 -8.28 -8.14
C LYS A 228 14.71 -7.77 -9.58
N VAL A 229 15.55 -8.32 -10.44
CA VAL A 229 15.58 -7.99 -11.87
C VAL A 229 14.23 -8.34 -12.49
N ARG A 230 13.77 -7.53 -13.45
CA ARG A 230 12.48 -7.71 -14.13
C ARG A 230 12.73 -8.15 -15.59
N PRO A 231 11.75 -8.75 -16.30
CA PRO A 231 10.38 -9.06 -15.88
C PRO A 231 10.26 -10.08 -14.73
N PHE A 232 9.12 -10.08 -14.05
CA PHE A 232 8.72 -11.17 -13.15
C PHE A 232 7.96 -12.27 -13.91
N ARG A 233 7.22 -13.15 -13.23
CA ARG A 233 6.59 -14.34 -13.85
C ARG A 233 5.47 -13.97 -14.80
N LEU A 234 4.72 -12.91 -14.49
CA LEU A 234 3.58 -12.46 -15.31
C LEU A 234 3.71 -11.01 -15.77
N ILE A 235 4.50 -10.19 -15.08
CA ILE A 235 4.50 -8.73 -15.29
C ILE A 235 5.90 -8.13 -15.46
N GLY A 236 5.97 -7.05 -16.24
CA GLY A 236 7.04 -6.07 -16.22
C GLY A 236 6.48 -4.72 -15.73
N HIS A 237 7.03 -4.19 -14.64
CA HIS A 237 6.56 -2.96 -14.01
C HIS A 237 7.60 -1.84 -14.14
N ASN A 238 7.21 -0.74 -14.79
CA ASN A 238 7.92 0.54 -14.73
C ASN A 238 7.12 1.46 -13.78
N GLY A 239 7.70 1.80 -12.64
CA GLY A 239 6.93 2.49 -11.62
C GLY A 239 7.35 2.21 -10.20
N GLU A 240 6.49 2.65 -9.28
CA GLU A 240 6.56 2.42 -7.85
C GLU A 240 5.15 2.35 -7.26
N ILE A 241 4.91 1.39 -6.37
CA ILE A 241 3.65 1.27 -5.64
C ILE A 241 3.77 1.97 -4.28
N ASN A 242 3.23 3.18 -4.16
CA ASN A 242 3.38 4.03 -2.98
C ASN A 242 2.51 3.57 -1.80
N THR A 243 1.54 2.68 -2.06
CA THR A 243 0.62 2.13 -1.04
C THR A 243 1.03 0.75 -0.54
N ILE A 244 2.25 0.30 -0.88
CA ILE A 244 2.68 -1.09 -0.74
C ILE A 244 2.55 -1.64 0.69
N ALA A 245 2.83 -0.83 1.71
CA ALA A 245 2.69 -1.26 3.11
C ALA A 245 1.23 -1.60 3.47
N GLY A 246 0.28 -0.80 2.99
CA GLY A 246 -1.15 -1.05 3.16
C GLY A 246 -1.59 -2.26 2.36
N ASN A 247 -1.18 -2.36 1.10
CA ASN A 247 -1.49 -3.50 0.24
C ASN A 247 -0.99 -4.83 0.83
N ARG A 248 0.25 -4.87 1.36
CA ARG A 248 0.80 -6.03 2.07
C ARG A 248 0.01 -6.36 3.34
N SER A 249 -0.40 -5.35 4.09
CA SER A 249 -1.23 -5.54 5.29
C SER A 249 -2.54 -6.22 4.94
N TRP A 250 -3.25 -5.77 3.91
CA TRP A 250 -4.51 -6.37 3.48
C TRP A 250 -4.32 -7.76 2.87
N ALA A 251 -3.24 -8.00 2.12
CA ALA A 251 -2.93 -9.32 1.62
C ALA A 251 -2.66 -10.33 2.74
N LYS A 252 -1.98 -9.92 3.82
CA LYS A 252 -1.84 -10.73 5.04
C LYS A 252 -3.20 -11.05 5.66
N SER A 253 -4.12 -10.09 5.75
CA SER A 253 -5.47 -10.33 6.27
C SER A 253 -6.21 -11.39 5.43
N ARG A 254 -6.09 -11.34 4.10
CA ARG A 254 -6.68 -12.32 3.19
C ARG A 254 -6.09 -13.72 3.34
N GLU A 255 -4.76 -13.81 3.47
CA GLU A 255 -4.03 -15.07 3.70
C GLU A 255 -4.50 -15.75 4.99
N LYS A 256 -4.61 -14.97 6.08
CA LYS A 256 -5.07 -15.44 7.38
C LYS A 256 -6.53 -15.90 7.36
N MET A 257 -7.41 -15.15 6.70
CA MET A 257 -8.84 -15.46 6.66
C MET A 257 -9.15 -16.78 5.96
N ILE A 258 -8.46 -17.10 4.85
CA ILE A 258 -8.63 -18.40 4.16
C ILE A 258 -7.87 -19.55 4.81
N GLY A 259 -7.23 -19.32 5.97
CA GLY A 259 -6.41 -20.31 6.64
C GLY A 259 -5.18 -20.75 5.84
N ALA A 260 -4.72 -19.95 4.87
CA ALA A 260 -3.51 -20.26 4.14
C ALA A 260 -2.31 -20.23 5.09
N GLU A 261 -1.39 -21.18 4.92
CA GLU A 261 -0.18 -21.17 5.73
C GLU A 261 0.66 -19.92 5.45
N LYS A 262 1.43 -19.52 6.46
CA LYS A 262 2.29 -18.36 6.37
C LYS A 262 3.20 -18.47 5.14
N TYR A 263 3.26 -17.39 4.37
CA TYR A 263 4.10 -17.17 3.18
C TYR A 263 3.52 -17.69 1.86
N GLU A 264 2.21 -17.98 1.77
CA GLU A 264 1.57 -18.45 0.53
C GLU A 264 1.04 -17.36 -0.41
N LEU A 265 0.71 -16.16 0.09
CA LEU A 265 0.27 -15.02 -0.75
C LEU A 265 1.34 -13.92 -0.78
N LEU A 266 1.45 -13.15 0.31
CA LEU A 266 2.28 -11.93 0.36
C LEU A 266 2.95 -11.65 1.71
N THR A 267 2.93 -12.60 2.64
CA THR A 267 3.54 -12.41 3.97
C THR A 267 5.07 -12.55 4.00
N ARG A 268 5.70 -12.79 2.84
CA ARG A 268 7.15 -12.95 2.69
C ARG A 268 7.88 -11.62 2.87
N LYS A 269 9.04 -11.68 3.55
CA LYS A 269 9.91 -10.51 3.75
C LYS A 269 10.91 -10.37 2.61
N GLY A 270 11.43 -9.16 2.39
CA GLY A 270 12.54 -8.88 1.47
C GLY A 270 12.18 -8.76 0.00
N ILE A 271 10.89 -8.78 -0.35
CA ILE A 271 10.41 -8.62 -1.73
C ILE A 271 10.30 -7.12 -2.06
N SER A 272 10.62 -6.73 -3.29
CA SER A 272 10.35 -5.36 -3.78
C SER A 272 8.84 -5.10 -3.90
N ASP A 273 8.46 -3.83 -4.06
CA ASP A 273 7.09 -3.41 -4.34
C ASP A 273 6.48 -4.15 -5.56
N SER A 274 7.27 -4.24 -6.62
CA SER A 274 6.92 -4.82 -7.91
C SER A 274 6.87 -6.35 -7.83
N GLY A 275 7.75 -6.95 -7.03
CA GLY A 275 7.70 -8.39 -6.74
C GLY A 275 6.45 -8.74 -5.93
N SER A 276 6.06 -7.91 -4.97
CA SER A 276 4.80 -8.07 -4.23
C SER A 276 3.59 -7.89 -5.16
N PHE A 277 3.63 -6.92 -6.08
CA PHE A 277 2.58 -6.78 -7.08
C PHE A 277 2.46 -8.05 -7.94
N ASN A 278 3.59 -8.58 -8.44
CA ASN A 278 3.60 -9.82 -9.23
C ASN A 278 3.02 -11.02 -8.46
N GLU A 279 3.43 -11.24 -7.20
CA GLU A 279 2.92 -12.36 -6.40
C GLU A 279 1.40 -12.24 -6.13
N MET A 280 0.88 -11.02 -5.99
CA MET A 280 -0.57 -10.79 -5.91
C MET A 280 -1.29 -11.13 -7.21
N VAL A 281 -0.73 -10.72 -8.36
CA VAL A 281 -1.28 -11.07 -9.69
C VAL A 281 -1.28 -12.58 -9.90
N GLU A 282 -0.19 -13.27 -9.55
CA GLU A 282 -0.14 -14.75 -9.59
C GLU A 282 -1.19 -15.37 -8.67
N ALA A 283 -1.29 -14.89 -7.44
CA ALA A 283 -2.29 -15.39 -6.49
C ALA A 283 -3.72 -15.20 -7.01
N MET A 284 -4.06 -14.02 -7.53
CA MET A 284 -5.38 -13.77 -8.10
C MET A 284 -5.65 -14.68 -9.28
N ARG A 285 -4.72 -14.78 -10.23
CA ARG A 285 -4.89 -15.65 -11.40
C ARG A 285 -5.13 -17.12 -11.04
N TYR A 286 -4.37 -17.64 -10.08
CA TYR A 286 -4.34 -19.08 -9.84
C TYR A 286 -5.22 -19.54 -8.68
N ARG A 287 -5.57 -18.67 -7.72
CA ARG A 287 -6.43 -18.99 -6.56
C ARG A 287 -7.78 -18.31 -6.58
N SER A 288 -7.92 -17.13 -7.18
CA SER A 288 -9.22 -16.43 -7.22
C SER A 288 -10.10 -16.96 -8.36
N GLY A 289 -11.35 -16.51 -8.38
CA GLY A 289 -12.24 -16.73 -9.51
C GLY A 289 -12.14 -15.68 -10.62
N VAL A 290 -11.07 -14.87 -10.66
CA VAL A 290 -10.76 -13.90 -11.72
C VAL A 290 -9.51 -14.38 -12.48
N PRO A 291 -9.67 -15.13 -13.59
CA PRO A 291 -8.54 -15.78 -14.26
C PRO A 291 -7.79 -14.87 -15.24
N ASN A 292 -8.45 -13.84 -15.78
CA ASN A 292 -7.88 -12.97 -16.80
C ASN A 292 -6.96 -11.92 -16.19
N VAL A 293 -5.74 -11.78 -16.73
CA VAL A 293 -4.77 -10.81 -16.21
C VAL A 293 -5.21 -9.36 -16.47
N GLU A 294 -5.89 -9.09 -17.59
CA GLU A 294 -6.46 -7.77 -17.86
C GLU A 294 -7.45 -7.33 -16.77
N ASP A 295 -8.34 -8.25 -16.36
CA ASP A 295 -9.30 -8.03 -15.28
C ASP A 295 -8.57 -7.80 -13.96
N ILE A 296 -7.63 -8.70 -13.59
CA ILE A 296 -6.84 -8.59 -12.36
C ILE A 296 -6.14 -7.23 -12.26
N LEU A 297 -5.50 -6.78 -13.34
CA LEU A 297 -4.83 -5.49 -13.37
C LEU A 297 -5.81 -4.33 -13.29
N ALA A 298 -7.02 -4.45 -13.86
CA ALA A 298 -8.07 -3.44 -13.68
C ALA A 298 -8.64 -3.41 -12.26
N LEU A 299 -8.66 -4.52 -11.53
CA LEU A 299 -9.08 -4.55 -10.13
C LEU A 299 -8.01 -3.96 -9.20
N MET A 300 -6.74 -4.28 -9.45
CA MET A 300 -5.61 -3.78 -8.65
C MET A 300 -5.26 -2.34 -8.98
N VAL A 301 -5.37 -1.94 -10.25
CA VAL A 301 -5.04 -0.58 -10.75
C VAL A 301 -6.25 -0.01 -11.49
N PRO A 302 -7.37 0.24 -10.80
CA PRO A 302 -8.61 0.71 -11.42
C PRO A 302 -8.46 2.14 -11.96
N PRO A 303 -9.24 2.51 -13.00
CA PRO A 303 -9.27 3.87 -13.52
C PRO A 303 -9.77 4.87 -12.46
N ALA A 304 -9.64 6.16 -12.75
CA ALA A 304 -10.14 7.23 -11.88
C ALA A 304 -11.67 7.20 -11.77
N SER A 305 -12.37 7.14 -12.92
CA SER A 305 -13.82 6.96 -12.96
C SER A 305 -14.15 5.49 -12.74
N VAL A 306 -14.84 5.21 -11.63
CA VAL A 306 -15.26 3.86 -11.21
C VAL A 306 -16.78 3.73 -11.16
N ASP A 307 -17.51 4.62 -11.83
CA ASP A 307 -18.97 4.73 -11.75
C ASP A 307 -19.66 3.69 -12.65
N ASN A 308 -19.23 2.42 -12.53
CA ASN A 308 -19.92 1.26 -13.07
C ASN A 308 -20.01 0.16 -11.99
N GLU A 309 -20.93 -0.79 -12.21
CA GLU A 309 -21.20 -1.85 -11.24
C GLU A 309 -19.98 -2.75 -11.01
N PHE A 310 -19.20 -3.03 -12.06
CA PHE A 310 -17.99 -3.85 -12.01
C PHE A 310 -16.95 -3.30 -11.01
N TYR A 311 -16.54 -2.04 -11.16
CA TYR A 311 -15.57 -1.43 -10.25
C TYR A 311 -16.14 -1.19 -8.87
N THR A 312 -17.42 -0.82 -8.75
CA THR A 312 -18.09 -0.64 -7.46
C THR A 312 -18.07 -1.94 -6.65
N PHE A 313 -18.45 -3.06 -7.27
CA PHE A 313 -18.41 -4.39 -6.66
C PHE A 313 -17.00 -4.79 -6.24
N TRP A 314 -16.03 -4.75 -7.17
CA TRP A 314 -14.68 -5.24 -6.88
C TRP A 314 -13.89 -4.33 -5.94
N SER A 315 -14.23 -3.04 -5.85
CA SER A 315 -13.64 -2.13 -4.86
C SER A 315 -13.95 -2.55 -3.42
N ARG A 316 -14.99 -3.37 -3.21
CA ARG A 316 -15.23 -4.01 -1.92
C ARG A 316 -14.17 -5.06 -1.62
N ALA A 317 -13.76 -5.86 -2.60
CA ALA A 317 -12.83 -6.99 -2.38
C ALA A 317 -11.35 -6.60 -2.48
N MET A 318 -10.99 -5.58 -3.28
CA MET A 318 -9.62 -5.16 -3.55
C MET A 318 -9.44 -3.64 -3.41
N GLU A 319 -8.47 -3.24 -2.59
CA GLU A 319 -7.97 -1.87 -2.55
C GLU A 319 -7.03 -1.60 -3.73
N PRO A 320 -7.05 -0.40 -4.32
CA PRO A 320 -6.09 -0.04 -5.35
C PRO A 320 -4.65 -0.15 -4.86
N TRP A 321 -3.77 -0.61 -5.73
CA TRP A 321 -2.32 -0.56 -5.59
C TRP A 321 -1.86 0.69 -6.33
N ASP A 322 -1.81 1.81 -5.61
CA ASP A 322 -1.62 3.15 -6.18
C ASP A 322 -0.14 3.52 -6.29
N GLY A 323 0.13 4.49 -7.17
CA GLY A 323 1.47 4.97 -7.50
C GLY A 323 1.72 4.97 -9.01
N PRO A 324 2.79 5.64 -9.47
CA PRO A 324 3.14 5.65 -10.89
C PRO A 324 3.37 4.23 -11.41
N ALA A 325 2.61 3.79 -12.40
CA ALA A 325 2.73 2.42 -12.90
C ALA A 325 2.42 2.33 -14.39
N PHE A 326 3.39 1.82 -15.15
CA PHE A 326 3.18 1.17 -16.42
C PHE A 326 3.48 -0.32 -16.22
N ILE A 327 2.42 -1.13 -16.24
CA ILE A 327 2.48 -2.58 -16.05
C ILE A 327 2.23 -3.23 -17.40
N SER A 328 3.28 -3.83 -17.96
CA SER A 328 3.17 -4.82 -19.03
C SER A 328 2.95 -6.20 -18.43
N TYR A 329 2.28 -7.09 -19.14
CA TYR A 329 2.12 -8.48 -18.73
C TYR A 329 2.10 -9.42 -19.92
N ALA A 330 2.48 -10.68 -19.70
CA ALA A 330 2.27 -11.75 -20.64
C ALA A 330 2.07 -13.07 -19.89
N ASN A 331 1.32 -13.98 -20.51
CA ASN A 331 0.98 -15.25 -19.89
C ASN A 331 0.93 -16.44 -20.86
N GLY A 332 1.45 -16.28 -22.07
CA GLY A 332 1.41 -17.28 -23.13
C GLY A 332 0.14 -17.31 -23.98
N TYR A 333 -0.94 -16.70 -23.51
CA TYR A 333 -2.22 -16.58 -24.23
C TYR A 333 -2.52 -15.15 -24.68
N THR A 334 -2.20 -14.20 -23.80
CA THR A 334 -2.42 -12.78 -23.97
C THR A 334 -1.18 -12.03 -23.53
N ILE A 335 -0.89 -10.93 -24.21
CA ILE A 335 0.11 -9.95 -23.83
C ILE A 335 -0.52 -8.58 -23.83
N GLY A 336 -0.16 -7.74 -22.86
CA GLY A 336 -0.80 -6.45 -22.75
C GLY A 336 -0.07 -5.48 -21.84
N ALA A 337 -0.68 -4.32 -21.67
CA ALA A 337 -0.22 -3.28 -20.78
C ALA A 337 -1.38 -2.53 -20.15
N ARG A 338 -1.14 -1.96 -18.97
CA ARG A 338 -2.07 -1.05 -18.29
C ARG A 338 -1.30 0.08 -17.61
N LEU A 339 -1.85 1.29 -17.68
CA LEU A 339 -1.36 2.45 -16.94
C LEU A 339 -2.12 2.66 -15.63
N ASP A 340 -1.44 3.28 -14.66
CA ASP A 340 -2.04 3.79 -13.44
C ASP A 340 -3.12 4.85 -13.71
N ARG A 341 -3.95 5.10 -12.70
CA ARG A 341 -5.11 6.02 -12.77
C ARG A 341 -4.75 7.45 -13.16
N ASN A 342 -3.52 7.88 -12.91
CA ASN A 342 -3.03 9.23 -13.19
C ASN A 342 -2.24 9.28 -14.51
N GLY A 343 -1.80 8.12 -15.01
CA GLY A 343 -1.00 8.02 -16.24
C GLY A 343 0.40 8.62 -16.06
N PHE A 344 1.01 8.43 -14.88
CA PHE A 344 2.31 9.04 -14.55
C PHE A 344 3.48 8.48 -15.39
N ARG A 345 3.28 7.33 -16.03
CA ARG A 345 4.30 6.69 -16.88
C ARG A 345 3.90 6.71 -18.36
N PRO A 346 4.84 7.01 -19.27
CA PRO A 346 4.55 7.04 -20.69
C PRO A 346 4.35 5.62 -21.23
N ALA A 347 3.40 5.45 -22.15
CA ALA A 347 3.24 4.24 -22.94
C ALA A 347 2.84 4.62 -24.38
N ARG A 348 3.70 4.32 -25.33
CA ARG A 348 3.55 4.58 -26.77
C ARG A 348 3.37 3.27 -27.51
N TRP A 349 2.50 3.25 -28.51
CA TRP A 349 2.24 2.05 -29.29
C TRP A 349 2.19 2.35 -30.79
N ALA A 350 2.54 1.34 -31.58
CA ALA A 350 2.39 1.31 -33.03
C ALA A 350 1.84 -0.05 -33.46
N ARG A 351 1.07 -0.08 -34.55
CA ARG A 351 0.45 -1.27 -35.10
C ARG A 351 0.70 -1.34 -36.60
N THR A 352 1.21 -2.47 -37.05
CA THR A 352 1.31 -2.86 -38.46
C THR A 352 0.31 -3.98 -38.75
N GLU A 353 0.27 -4.48 -39.99
CA GLU A 353 -0.51 -5.68 -40.33
C GLU A 353 -0.03 -6.90 -39.53
N ASP A 354 1.29 -7.05 -39.42
CA ASP A 354 1.93 -8.25 -38.85
C ASP A 354 2.17 -8.18 -37.34
N HIS A 355 2.32 -6.98 -36.77
CA HIS A 355 2.83 -6.80 -35.41
C HIS A 355 2.12 -5.69 -34.63
N PHE A 356 2.14 -5.84 -33.32
CA PHE A 356 1.82 -4.78 -32.36
C PHE A 356 3.05 -4.48 -31.49
N TYR A 357 3.35 -3.20 -31.35
CA TYR A 357 4.51 -2.69 -30.63
C TYR A 357 4.04 -1.76 -29.53
N LEU A 358 4.62 -1.90 -28.33
CA LEU A 358 4.36 -1.00 -27.22
C LEU A 358 5.64 -0.79 -26.41
N SER A 359 5.96 0.45 -26.07
CA SER A 359 7.11 0.77 -25.22
C SER A 359 6.90 2.05 -24.41
N SER A 360 7.71 2.23 -23.38
CA SER A 360 7.78 3.47 -22.61
C SER A 360 8.22 4.67 -23.45
N GLU A 361 8.89 4.44 -24.59
CA GLU A 361 9.31 5.50 -25.51
C GLU A 361 8.86 5.23 -26.95
N ALA A 362 8.77 6.30 -27.73
CA ALA A 362 8.62 6.18 -29.18
C ALA A 362 10.00 5.98 -29.81
N GLY A 363 10.08 5.25 -30.94
CA GLY A 363 11.35 5.02 -31.65
C GLY A 363 12.20 3.86 -31.10
N THR A 364 11.71 3.14 -30.10
CA THR A 364 12.39 1.96 -29.53
C THR A 364 12.43 0.78 -30.49
N PHE A 365 11.51 0.72 -31.45
CA PHE A 365 11.45 -0.29 -32.49
C PHE A 365 11.75 0.35 -33.85
N GLN A 366 12.62 -0.28 -34.65
CA GLN A 366 12.94 0.12 -36.02
C GLN A 366 11.83 -0.32 -36.98
N VAL A 367 10.66 0.32 -36.89
CA VAL A 367 9.51 0.02 -37.75
C VAL A 367 9.55 0.92 -38.98
N ASP A 368 9.40 0.32 -40.16
CA ASP A 368 9.18 1.06 -41.41
C ASP A 368 7.86 1.84 -41.33
N GLU A 369 7.95 3.18 -41.34
CA GLU A 369 6.79 4.08 -41.24
C GLU A 369 5.74 3.81 -42.33
N SER A 370 6.14 3.29 -43.50
CA SER A 370 5.18 2.94 -44.58
C SER A 370 4.28 1.76 -44.23
N LYS A 371 4.69 0.91 -43.27
CA LYS A 371 3.93 -0.26 -42.80
C LYS A 371 3.03 0.04 -41.59
N ILE A 372 3.11 1.23 -41.00
CA ILE A 372 2.37 1.58 -39.79
C ILE A 372 0.92 1.92 -40.14
N ASN A 373 -0.02 1.06 -39.75
CA ASN A 373 -1.45 1.31 -39.91
C ASN A 373 -1.99 2.29 -38.86
N ALA A 374 -1.45 2.27 -37.65
CA ALA A 374 -1.85 3.17 -36.57
C ALA A 374 -0.75 3.33 -35.51
N LYS A 375 -0.69 4.51 -34.87
CA LYS A 375 0.19 4.79 -33.72
C LYS A 375 -0.52 5.68 -32.71
N GLY A 376 -0.15 5.56 -31.43
CA GLY A 376 -0.80 6.31 -30.36
C GLY A 376 -0.10 6.22 -29.01
N THR A 377 -0.82 6.65 -27.97
CA THR A 377 -0.40 6.54 -26.57
C THR A 377 -1.51 5.89 -25.75
N LEU A 378 -1.14 5.18 -24.69
CA LEU A 378 -2.11 4.68 -23.72
C LEU A 378 -2.50 5.81 -22.77
N PHE A 379 -3.79 5.90 -22.45
CA PHE A 379 -4.31 6.92 -21.54
C PHE A 379 -4.35 6.41 -20.10
N ALA A 380 -4.39 7.34 -19.14
CA ALA A 380 -4.49 7.05 -17.71
C ALA A 380 -5.63 6.09 -17.40
N GLY A 381 -5.36 5.08 -16.57
CA GLY A 381 -6.30 4.04 -16.16
C GLY A 381 -6.75 3.09 -17.27
N ARG A 382 -6.21 3.18 -18.49
CA ARG A 382 -6.56 2.31 -19.62
C ARG A 382 -5.50 1.24 -19.86
N GLY A 383 -5.94 0.16 -20.50
CA GLY A 383 -5.09 -0.95 -20.91
C GLY A 383 -5.20 -1.27 -22.39
N VAL A 384 -4.31 -2.13 -22.84
CA VAL A 384 -4.38 -2.80 -24.14
C VAL A 384 -4.04 -4.27 -23.96
N THR A 385 -4.79 -5.13 -24.62
CA THR A 385 -4.59 -6.58 -24.62
C THR A 385 -4.51 -7.05 -26.06
N LEU A 386 -3.51 -7.89 -26.35
CA LEU A 386 -3.41 -8.65 -27.58
C LEU A 386 -3.57 -10.13 -27.25
N ASP A 387 -4.47 -10.79 -27.96
CA ASP A 387 -4.62 -12.25 -27.93
C ASP A 387 -3.61 -12.88 -28.89
N LEU A 388 -2.74 -13.76 -28.36
CA LEU A 388 -1.59 -14.30 -29.07
C LEU A 388 -1.95 -15.38 -30.11
N ASP A 389 -3.16 -15.93 -30.03
CA ASP A 389 -3.64 -16.96 -30.96
C ASP A 389 -4.36 -16.31 -32.16
N THR A 390 -5.20 -15.31 -31.90
CA THR A 390 -5.99 -14.60 -32.93
C THR A 390 -5.27 -13.38 -33.50
N GLY A 391 -4.36 -12.76 -32.73
CA GLY A 391 -3.70 -11.50 -33.10
C GLY A 391 -4.59 -10.25 -32.98
N GLU A 392 -5.78 -10.39 -32.38
CA GLU A 392 -6.69 -9.29 -32.11
C GLU A 392 -6.14 -8.38 -31.00
N VAL A 393 -6.33 -7.06 -31.17
CA VAL A 393 -5.86 -6.04 -30.22
C VAL A 393 -7.04 -5.26 -29.69
N HIS A 394 -7.23 -5.27 -28.38
CA HIS A 394 -8.34 -4.63 -27.69
C HIS A 394 -7.84 -3.51 -26.77
N PHE A 395 -8.43 -2.32 -26.89
CA PHE A 395 -8.21 -1.17 -26.00
C PHE A 395 -9.41 -0.95 -25.06
N ARG A 396 -10.14 -2.03 -24.76
CA ARG A 396 -11.41 -1.98 -24.01
C ARG A 396 -11.19 -1.83 -22.51
N ASP A 397 -12.22 -1.33 -21.83
CA ASP A 397 -12.32 -1.46 -20.37
C ASP A 397 -12.75 -2.90 -20.03
N PRO A 398 -12.10 -3.60 -19.09
CA PRO A 398 -12.48 -4.96 -18.70
C PRO A 398 -13.92 -5.12 -18.20
N SER A 399 -14.58 -4.06 -17.74
CA SER A 399 -16.01 -4.08 -17.40
C SER A 399 -16.93 -4.30 -18.62
N HIS A 400 -16.41 -4.09 -19.83
CA HIS A 400 -17.10 -4.33 -21.10
C HIS A 400 -16.50 -5.53 -21.87
N SER A 401 -15.76 -6.41 -21.18
CA SER A 401 -15.36 -7.68 -21.81
C SER A 401 -16.59 -8.59 -21.94
N LYS A 402 -16.54 -9.53 -22.88
CA LYS A 402 -17.62 -10.50 -23.12
C LYS A 402 -17.96 -11.31 -21.86
N GLU A 403 -16.96 -11.54 -21.01
CA GLU A 403 -17.11 -12.28 -19.76
C GLU A 403 -17.77 -11.47 -18.65
N ASN A 404 -17.73 -10.14 -18.72
CA ASN A 404 -18.16 -9.23 -17.67
C ASN A 404 -19.39 -8.39 -18.05
N GLU A 405 -19.63 -8.12 -19.34
CA GLU A 405 -20.67 -7.19 -19.80
C GLU A 405 -22.10 -7.61 -19.41
N ASP A 406 -22.38 -8.91 -19.46
CA ASP A 406 -23.68 -9.50 -19.11
C ASP A 406 -23.76 -9.91 -17.63
N ALA A 407 -22.67 -9.77 -16.86
CA ALA A 407 -22.61 -10.16 -15.47
C ALA A 407 -23.20 -9.07 -14.57
N LYS A 408 -24.11 -9.46 -13.66
CA LYS A 408 -24.67 -8.55 -12.66
C LYS A 408 -23.72 -8.42 -11.47
N PHE A 409 -23.14 -7.24 -11.29
CA PHE A 409 -22.20 -6.94 -10.21
C PHE A 409 -22.91 -6.20 -9.06
N ASP A 410 -23.67 -6.94 -8.23
CA ASP A 410 -24.36 -6.35 -7.09
C ASP A 410 -23.43 -6.15 -5.89
N ALA A 411 -23.02 -4.91 -5.67
CA ALA A 411 -22.15 -4.54 -4.56
C ALA A 411 -22.85 -4.58 -3.19
N ARG A 412 -24.19 -4.69 -3.10
CA ARG A 412 -24.97 -4.68 -1.85
C ARG A 412 -24.57 -3.54 -0.90
N LEU A 413 -24.48 -2.34 -1.46
CA LEU A 413 -24.13 -1.12 -0.74
C LEU A 413 -25.35 -0.24 -0.55
N THR A 414 -25.59 0.17 0.70
CA THR A 414 -26.60 1.16 1.06
C THR A 414 -25.95 2.41 1.62
N PRO A 415 -26.28 3.62 1.14
CA PRO A 415 -25.80 4.85 1.77
C PRO A 415 -26.18 4.88 3.26
N ILE A 416 -25.27 5.34 4.12
CA ILE A 416 -25.64 5.66 5.49
C ILE A 416 -26.60 6.87 5.48
N PRO A 417 -27.70 6.88 6.25
CA PRO A 417 -28.59 8.02 6.32
C PRO A 417 -27.86 9.28 6.79
N GLU A 418 -28.13 10.42 6.15
CA GLU A 418 -27.58 11.74 6.51
C GLU A 418 -28.55 12.55 7.40
N GLU A 419 -29.70 11.98 7.80
CA GLU A 419 -30.80 12.74 8.41
C GLU A 419 -30.38 13.57 9.63
N VAL A 420 -30.74 14.86 9.57
CA VAL A 420 -30.43 15.89 10.54
C VAL A 420 -31.36 15.75 11.74
N GLY A 421 -31.05 14.82 12.63
CA GLY A 421 -31.47 14.95 14.04
C GLY A 421 -30.74 16.12 14.69
N ASP A 422 -31.24 16.63 15.82
CA ASP A 422 -30.51 17.62 16.63
C ASP A 422 -29.57 16.88 17.60
N PRO A 423 -28.25 16.78 17.31
CA PRO A 423 -27.35 15.98 18.11
C PRO A 423 -27.22 16.62 19.50
N LYS A 424 -27.26 15.80 20.56
CA LYS A 424 -27.19 16.32 21.93
C LYS A 424 -25.84 16.99 22.20
N LYS A 425 -25.87 18.23 22.69
CA LYS A 425 -24.70 18.95 23.20
C LYS A 425 -24.08 18.18 24.38
N SER A 426 -22.83 17.74 24.24
CA SER A 426 -22.13 16.87 25.19
C SER A 426 -20.60 17.06 25.20
N TYR A 427 -20.11 18.30 25.08
CA TYR A 427 -18.66 18.58 25.08
C TYR A 427 -18.12 19.34 26.31
N LEU A 428 -18.93 20.20 26.96
CA LEU A 428 -18.43 21.18 27.94
C LEU A 428 -17.72 20.53 29.13
N GLU A 429 -18.31 19.46 29.68
CA GLU A 429 -17.78 18.75 30.86
C GLU A 429 -16.53 17.90 30.56
N LYS A 430 -16.15 17.78 29.27
CA LYS A 430 -15.10 16.86 28.81
C LYS A 430 -13.88 17.56 28.22
N LEU A 431 -13.91 18.87 28.01
CA LEU A 431 -12.82 19.62 27.36
C LEU A 431 -11.44 19.34 27.99
N PRO A 432 -11.27 19.37 29.33
CA PRO A 432 -9.97 19.12 29.94
C PRO A 432 -9.54 17.65 29.92
N LEU A 433 -10.50 16.70 29.93
CA LEU A 433 -10.21 15.27 29.84
C LEU A 433 -9.44 14.93 28.56
N PHE A 434 -9.74 15.64 27.46
CA PHE A 434 -9.07 15.49 26.17
C PHE A 434 -8.03 16.58 25.88
N SER A 435 -7.64 17.34 26.90
CA SER A 435 -6.61 18.38 26.82
C SER A 435 -6.86 19.40 25.70
N TYR A 436 -8.10 19.85 25.50
CA TYR A 436 -8.38 20.96 24.58
C TYR A 436 -7.82 22.26 25.13
N THR A 437 -7.11 23.01 24.28
CA THR A 437 -6.52 24.29 24.64
C THR A 437 -7.26 25.46 24.01
N ASP A 438 -7.24 26.61 24.67
CA ASP A 438 -7.80 27.86 24.12
C ASP A 438 -7.17 28.24 22.77
N GLU A 439 -5.91 27.88 22.56
CA GLU A 439 -5.20 28.14 21.32
C GLU A 439 -5.67 27.23 20.19
N GLU A 440 -5.81 25.93 20.41
CA GLU A 440 -6.36 24.98 19.42
C GLU A 440 -7.77 25.38 18.97
N LEU A 441 -8.64 25.77 19.91
CA LEU A 441 -9.99 26.23 19.56
C LEU A 441 -9.95 27.42 18.59
N LYS A 442 -9.16 28.45 18.93
CA LYS A 442 -9.09 29.70 18.17
C LYS A 442 -8.31 29.58 16.85
N LYS A 443 -7.29 28.73 16.81
CA LYS A 443 -6.37 28.62 15.67
C LYS A 443 -6.72 27.47 14.74
N VAL A 444 -7.45 26.46 15.19
CA VAL A 444 -7.75 25.25 14.42
C VAL A 444 -9.24 25.04 14.26
N ILE A 445 -9.99 24.84 15.35
CA ILE A 445 -11.39 24.41 15.26
C ILE A 445 -12.29 25.50 14.69
N TYR A 446 -12.24 26.73 15.21
CA TYR A 446 -13.11 27.80 14.73
C TYR A 446 -12.84 28.18 13.26
N PRO A 447 -11.58 28.31 12.79
CA PRO A 447 -11.30 28.50 11.37
C PRO A 447 -11.84 27.36 10.48
N MET A 448 -11.64 26.10 10.87
CA MET A 448 -12.16 24.96 10.10
C MET A 448 -13.69 24.97 10.03
N ALA A 449 -14.37 25.31 11.13
CA ALA A 449 -15.83 25.41 11.20
C ALA A 449 -16.40 26.60 10.40
N THR A 450 -15.63 27.68 10.24
CA THR A 450 -16.09 28.90 9.54
C THR A 450 -15.74 28.91 8.06
N ASP A 451 -14.50 28.58 7.73
CA ASP A 451 -13.95 28.69 6.37
C ASP A 451 -13.98 27.37 5.58
N GLY A 452 -14.24 26.25 6.27
CA GLY A 452 -14.23 24.91 5.66
C GLY A 452 -12.84 24.47 5.20
N LYS A 453 -11.77 25.09 5.71
CA LYS A 453 -10.38 24.85 5.34
C LYS A 453 -9.48 24.75 6.55
N GLU A 454 -8.39 24.01 6.43
CA GLU A 454 -7.35 23.99 7.45
C GLU A 454 -6.74 25.40 7.62
N PRO A 455 -6.44 25.83 8.85
CA PRO A 455 -5.78 27.11 9.10
C PRO A 455 -4.40 27.19 8.42
N VAL A 456 -4.08 28.36 7.87
CA VAL A 456 -2.75 28.66 7.32
C VAL A 456 -1.92 29.41 8.35
N GLY A 457 -0.68 28.97 8.55
CA GLY A 457 0.33 29.61 9.40
C GLY A 457 1.60 29.98 8.63
N SER A 458 2.58 30.53 9.34
CA SER A 458 3.89 30.93 8.80
C SER A 458 5.00 30.69 9.83
N MET A 459 6.26 30.78 9.41
CA MET A 459 7.47 30.42 10.17
C MET A 459 7.62 28.90 10.37
N GLY A 460 8.82 28.47 10.79
CA GLY A 460 9.08 27.07 11.13
C GLY A 460 8.53 26.67 12.50
N ASP A 461 8.31 25.37 12.71
CA ASP A 461 8.03 24.85 14.03
C ASP A 461 9.30 24.90 14.89
N THR A 462 9.26 25.74 15.91
CA THR A 462 10.37 25.98 16.85
C THR A 462 10.09 25.44 18.23
N ALA A 463 8.93 24.79 18.42
CA ALA A 463 8.56 24.12 19.65
C ALA A 463 9.48 22.92 19.91
N ARG A 464 9.48 22.45 21.16
CA ARG A 464 10.12 21.18 21.49
C ARG A 464 9.40 20.02 20.83
N LEU A 465 10.16 18.99 20.47
CA LEU A 465 9.59 17.68 20.11
C LEU A 465 8.71 17.17 21.25
N ALA A 466 7.64 16.45 20.91
CA ALA A 466 6.65 15.98 21.89
C ALA A 466 7.28 15.23 23.09
N VAL A 467 8.30 14.40 22.84
CA VAL A 467 9.02 13.65 23.88
C VAL A 467 9.85 14.53 24.84
N LEU A 468 10.18 15.77 24.44
CA LEU A 468 10.91 16.76 25.24
C LEU A 468 10.00 17.87 25.78
N SER A 469 8.72 17.84 25.44
CA SER A 469 7.73 18.81 25.90
C SER A 469 7.49 18.66 27.39
N THR A 470 7.29 19.79 28.06
CA THR A 470 6.78 19.85 29.44
C THR A 470 5.28 20.18 29.49
N GLU A 471 4.69 20.50 28.33
CA GLU A 471 3.26 20.75 28.17
C GLU A 471 2.53 19.46 27.74
N PRO A 472 1.21 19.34 28.01
CA PRO A 472 0.40 18.23 27.48
C PRO A 472 0.42 18.22 25.95
N ARG A 473 0.90 17.12 25.36
CA ARG A 473 0.96 16.89 23.89
C ARG A 473 0.04 15.76 23.49
N ALA A 474 -0.59 15.86 22.32
CA ALA A 474 -1.42 14.75 21.82
C ALA A 474 -0.54 13.53 21.56
N PHE A 475 -1.07 12.31 21.72
CA PHE A 475 -0.29 11.11 21.39
C PHE A 475 0.09 11.08 19.89
N PHE A 476 -0.72 11.72 19.06
CA PHE A 476 -0.46 11.95 17.64
C PHE A 476 0.83 12.73 17.36
N ASP A 477 1.28 13.61 18.27
CA ASP A 477 2.47 14.46 18.07
C ASP A 477 3.80 13.67 18.03
N HIS A 478 3.74 12.37 18.34
CA HIS A 478 4.87 11.45 18.15
C HIS A 478 5.00 10.92 16.72
N PHE A 479 4.01 11.14 15.86
CA PHE A 479 3.96 10.62 14.50
C PHE A 479 4.12 11.76 13.48
N TYR A 480 5.05 11.60 12.56
CA TYR A 480 5.35 12.57 11.50
C TYR A 480 4.91 11.98 10.17
N GLN A 481 4.19 12.76 9.36
CA GLN A 481 3.73 12.32 8.05
C GLN A 481 4.92 12.08 7.13
N ASN A 482 4.98 10.90 6.52
CA ASN A 482 5.91 10.66 5.42
C ASN A 482 5.43 11.43 4.19
N PHE A 483 6.36 11.71 3.28
CA PHE A 483 6.07 12.32 2.00
C PHE A 483 7.10 11.85 0.98
N SER A 484 6.73 11.88 -0.29
CA SER A 484 7.58 11.39 -1.37
C SER A 484 8.52 12.49 -1.87
N GLN A 485 9.76 12.10 -2.14
CA GLN A 485 10.78 12.97 -2.73
C GLN A 485 11.50 12.19 -3.84
N VAL A 486 11.51 12.73 -5.06
CA VAL A 486 12.17 12.16 -6.27
C VAL A 486 11.55 10.84 -6.78
N THR A 487 11.26 9.89 -5.90
CA THR A 487 10.86 8.51 -6.20
C THR A 487 9.54 8.43 -6.97
N ASN A 488 8.54 9.14 -6.47
CA ASN A 488 7.24 9.32 -7.08
C ASN A 488 6.78 10.78 -6.93
N PRO A 489 6.04 11.33 -7.90
CA PRO A 489 5.51 12.68 -7.80
C PRO A 489 4.39 12.74 -6.74
N PRO A 490 4.30 13.84 -5.97
CA PRO A 490 3.08 14.15 -5.24
C PRO A 490 1.96 14.52 -6.24
N LEU A 491 0.71 14.39 -5.78
CA LEU A 491 -0.49 14.73 -6.55
C LEU A 491 -0.93 16.18 -6.27
N ASP A 492 -1.44 16.90 -7.26
CA ASP A 492 -2.18 18.15 -7.00
C ASP A 492 -3.65 17.82 -6.74
N TYR A 493 -4.00 17.58 -5.47
CA TYR A 493 -5.36 17.20 -5.08
C TYR A 493 -6.44 18.26 -5.38
N ILE A 494 -6.05 19.50 -5.70
CA ILE A 494 -6.96 20.59 -6.04
C ILE A 494 -7.22 20.60 -7.55
N ARG A 495 -6.15 20.60 -8.36
CA ARG A 495 -6.25 20.67 -9.83
C ARG A 495 -6.59 19.33 -10.46
N GLU A 496 -6.21 18.23 -9.83
CA GLU A 496 -6.41 16.86 -10.32
C GLU A 496 -7.47 16.12 -9.48
N GLN A 497 -8.42 16.85 -8.89
CA GLN A 497 -9.45 16.27 -8.01
C GLN A 497 -10.21 15.08 -8.63
N VAL A 498 -10.34 15.03 -9.95
CA VAL A 498 -11.01 13.94 -10.70
C VAL A 498 -10.42 12.55 -10.46
N VAL A 499 -9.15 12.45 -10.07
CA VAL A 499 -8.50 11.16 -9.78
C VAL A 499 -8.62 10.73 -8.32
N THR A 500 -9.10 11.64 -7.47
CA THR A 500 -9.20 11.44 -6.02
C THR A 500 -10.51 10.75 -5.62
N ASP A 501 -10.47 9.88 -4.62
CA ASP A 501 -11.65 9.18 -4.11
C ASP A 501 -11.57 8.96 -2.59
N LEU A 502 -12.46 9.62 -1.85
CA LEU A 502 -12.61 9.46 -0.39
C LEU A 502 -13.71 8.45 0.00
N ARG A 503 -14.38 7.81 -0.96
CA ARG A 503 -15.43 6.83 -0.65
C ARG A 503 -14.85 5.62 0.06
N THR A 504 -15.57 5.14 1.07
CA THR A 504 -15.23 3.91 1.79
C THR A 504 -16.50 3.15 2.17
N HIS A 505 -16.32 1.96 2.74
CA HIS A 505 -17.43 1.06 3.06
C HIS A 505 -17.33 0.57 4.50
N LEU A 506 -18.45 0.50 5.21
CA LEU A 506 -18.54 -0.08 6.55
C LEU A 506 -19.31 -1.40 6.53
N GLY A 507 -18.63 -2.47 6.90
CA GLY A 507 -19.19 -3.81 7.00
C GLY A 507 -18.14 -4.88 6.76
N LYS A 508 -18.61 -6.10 6.46
CA LYS A 508 -17.76 -7.23 6.07
C LYS A 508 -17.16 -6.98 4.67
N LYS A 509 -15.86 -7.19 4.55
CA LYS A 509 -15.10 -7.09 3.30
C LYS A 509 -15.04 -8.47 2.64
N PRO A 510 -15.50 -8.63 1.38
CA PRO A 510 -15.35 -9.89 0.66
C PRO A 510 -13.87 -10.24 0.48
N ASN A 511 -13.51 -11.51 0.64
CA ASN A 511 -12.16 -11.96 0.33
C ASN A 511 -12.11 -12.53 -1.08
N ILE A 512 -11.29 -11.93 -1.95
CA ILE A 512 -11.20 -12.31 -3.36
C ILE A 512 -10.72 -13.76 -3.59
N PHE A 513 -10.13 -14.39 -2.58
CA PHE A 513 -9.64 -15.78 -2.63
C PHE A 513 -10.61 -16.78 -2.00
N GLU A 514 -11.71 -16.33 -1.40
CA GLU A 514 -12.74 -17.27 -0.95
C GLU A 514 -13.34 -18.00 -2.16
N PRO A 515 -13.70 -19.29 -2.00
CA PRO A 515 -14.51 -19.98 -2.99
C PRO A 515 -15.71 -19.11 -3.32
N LYS A 516 -16.00 -18.94 -4.62
CA LYS A 516 -17.21 -18.21 -5.04
C LYS A 516 -18.43 -18.97 -4.51
N GLU A 517 -18.96 -18.54 -3.39
CA GLU A 517 -20.32 -18.90 -3.00
C GLU A 517 -21.27 -18.24 -3.99
N LEU A 518 -22.36 -18.93 -4.35
CA LEU A 518 -23.40 -18.41 -5.25
C LEU A 518 -24.19 -17.22 -4.65
N ILE A 519 -23.66 -16.58 -3.60
CA ILE A 519 -24.33 -15.58 -2.77
C ILE A 519 -23.64 -14.22 -2.97
N PRO A 520 -24.41 -13.14 -3.21
CA PRO A 520 -23.84 -11.80 -3.32
C PRO A 520 -23.21 -11.35 -1.98
N PRO A 521 -22.21 -10.46 -2.00
CA PRO A 521 -21.44 -10.11 -0.81
C PRO A 521 -22.33 -9.58 0.31
N ALA A 522 -21.97 -9.84 1.58
CA ALA A 522 -22.74 -9.34 2.73
C ALA A 522 -23.02 -7.83 2.62
N PRO A 523 -24.17 -7.30 3.09
CA PRO A 523 -24.47 -5.88 3.03
C PRO A 523 -23.40 -5.01 3.70
N ALA A 524 -23.20 -3.80 3.19
CA ALA A 524 -22.32 -2.80 3.80
C ALA A 524 -22.84 -1.38 3.58
N PHE A 525 -22.49 -0.46 4.47
CA PHE A 525 -22.81 0.96 4.29
C PHE A 525 -21.79 1.61 3.35
N LEU A 526 -22.26 2.40 2.40
CA LEU A 526 -21.44 3.28 1.59
C LEU A 526 -21.27 4.63 2.29
N LEU A 527 -20.03 5.07 2.44
CA LEU A 527 -19.68 6.40 2.92
C LEU A 527 -19.06 7.24 1.79
N LYS A 528 -19.47 8.51 1.71
CA LYS A 528 -18.87 9.50 0.78
C LYS A 528 -17.43 9.86 1.16
N THR A 529 -17.13 9.79 2.44
CA THR A 529 -15.87 10.20 3.09
C THR A 529 -15.63 9.29 4.30
N PRO A 530 -14.39 9.08 4.76
CA PRO A 530 -14.15 8.37 6.01
C PRO A 530 -14.54 9.17 7.26
N PHE A 531 -15.02 10.41 7.14
CA PHE A 531 -15.41 11.24 8.28
C PHE A 531 -16.93 11.22 8.47
N LEU A 532 -17.35 10.77 9.65
CA LEU A 532 -18.76 10.67 10.00
C LEU A 532 -19.24 11.96 10.66
N SER A 533 -20.43 12.42 10.27
CA SER A 533 -21.16 13.45 11.02
C SER A 533 -21.63 12.91 12.38
N LEU A 534 -22.06 13.82 13.26
CA LEU A 534 -22.71 13.44 14.51
C LEU A 534 -23.97 12.61 14.25
N SER A 535 -24.80 13.00 13.28
CA SER A 535 -26.02 12.27 12.92
C SER A 535 -25.75 10.86 12.38
N GLN A 536 -24.73 10.71 11.52
CA GLN A 536 -24.32 9.40 11.01
C GLN A 536 -23.80 8.49 12.13
N MET A 537 -23.06 9.06 13.09
CA MET A 537 -22.58 8.31 14.25
C MET A 537 -23.74 7.95 15.20
N ASP A 538 -24.70 8.84 15.42
CA ASP A 538 -25.91 8.57 16.20
C ASP A 538 -26.75 7.46 15.56
N TYR A 539 -26.86 7.46 14.22
CA TYR A 539 -27.49 6.35 13.49
C TYR A 539 -26.77 5.02 13.74
N LEU A 540 -25.43 4.98 13.63
CA LEU A 540 -24.67 3.76 13.92
C LEU A 540 -24.87 3.29 15.36
N HIS A 541 -24.92 4.21 16.34
CA HIS A 541 -25.23 3.88 17.73
C HIS A 541 -26.66 3.36 17.92
N SER A 542 -27.64 3.89 17.17
CA SER A 542 -29.04 3.50 17.26
C SER A 542 -29.32 2.05 16.84
N ILE A 543 -28.48 1.51 15.95
CA ILE A 543 -28.59 0.13 15.46
C ILE A 543 -27.64 -0.85 16.20
N VAL A 544 -26.91 -0.38 17.21
CA VAL A 544 -26.08 -1.26 18.07
C VAL A 544 -26.98 -2.25 18.79
N GLY A 545 -26.59 -3.53 18.79
CA GLY A 545 -27.33 -4.59 19.45
C GLY A 545 -28.54 -5.10 18.66
N GLY A 546 -28.65 -4.74 17.38
CA GLY A 546 -29.60 -5.38 16.46
C GLY A 546 -29.36 -6.88 16.28
N ASP A 547 -30.34 -7.56 15.68
CA ASP A 547 -30.29 -9.01 15.49
C ASP A 547 -29.17 -9.42 14.53
N LEU A 548 -28.29 -10.31 15.00
CA LEU A 548 -27.21 -10.86 14.20
C LEU A 548 -27.78 -11.77 13.10
N SER A 549 -27.88 -11.22 11.89
CA SER A 549 -28.23 -11.95 10.67
C SER A 549 -27.28 -11.57 9.54
N GLU A 550 -27.04 -12.49 8.60
CA GLU A 550 -26.13 -12.26 7.47
C GLU A 550 -26.63 -11.16 6.51
N GLU A 551 -27.91 -10.79 6.61
CA GLU A 551 -28.58 -9.77 5.83
C GLU A 551 -28.57 -8.38 6.50
N GLN A 552 -28.01 -8.26 7.70
CA GLN A 552 -27.98 -6.99 8.45
C GLN A 552 -26.56 -6.51 8.75
N ILE A 553 -26.43 -5.20 8.87
CA ILE A 553 -25.19 -4.53 9.26
C ILE A 553 -25.31 -4.21 10.74
N VAL A 554 -24.68 -5.01 11.60
CA VAL A 554 -24.83 -4.90 13.06
C VAL A 554 -23.54 -4.39 13.70
N PRO A 555 -23.53 -3.16 14.25
CA PRO A 555 -22.41 -2.64 15.01
C PRO A 555 -22.38 -3.13 16.46
N VAL A 556 -21.20 -3.09 17.05
CA VAL A 556 -20.97 -3.17 18.51
C VAL A 556 -20.20 -1.94 18.96
N ARG A 557 -20.49 -1.43 20.17
CA ARG A 557 -19.75 -0.33 20.80
C ARG A 557 -18.83 -0.87 21.89
N LEU A 558 -17.54 -0.62 21.77
CA LEU A 558 -16.53 -0.94 22.78
C LEU A 558 -15.99 0.35 23.38
N SER A 559 -16.11 0.49 24.70
CA SER A 559 -15.64 1.68 25.43
C SER A 559 -14.12 1.67 25.56
N MET A 560 -13.47 2.78 25.23
CA MET A 560 -12.00 2.99 25.30
C MET A 560 -11.53 3.54 26.66
N THR A 561 -12.36 3.48 27.70
CA THR A 561 -12.02 4.04 29.01
C THR A 561 -11.60 2.96 30.00
N PHE A 562 -10.77 3.34 30.97
CA PHE A 562 -10.30 2.44 32.02
C PHE A 562 -10.43 3.10 33.38
N LYS A 563 -10.62 2.29 34.43
CA LYS A 563 -10.79 2.83 35.79
C LYS A 563 -9.47 3.42 36.30
N ARG A 564 -9.49 4.71 36.65
CA ARG A 564 -8.33 5.48 37.14
C ARG A 564 -7.62 4.80 38.31
N THR A 565 -8.39 4.26 39.27
CA THR A 565 -7.86 3.61 40.49
C THR A 565 -7.05 2.35 40.21
N HIS A 566 -7.17 1.74 39.02
CA HIS A 566 -6.36 0.59 38.61
C HIS A 566 -5.00 1.01 38.01
N GLY A 567 -4.75 2.32 37.88
CA GLY A 567 -3.50 2.88 37.39
C GLY A 567 -3.09 2.34 36.02
N VAL A 568 -1.77 2.27 35.81
CA VAL A 568 -1.16 1.81 34.56
C VAL A 568 -1.47 0.33 34.28
N VAL A 569 -1.68 -0.48 35.31
CA VAL A 569 -2.11 -1.88 35.17
C VAL A 569 -3.49 -1.95 34.51
N GLY A 570 -4.43 -1.12 34.98
CA GLY A 570 -5.77 -0.99 34.39
C GLY A 570 -5.72 -0.51 32.93
N PHE A 571 -4.86 0.46 32.64
CA PHE A 571 -4.62 0.94 31.26
C PHE A 571 -4.19 -0.19 30.31
N LYS A 572 -3.17 -0.97 30.70
CA LYS A 572 -2.68 -2.11 29.91
C LYS A 572 -3.72 -3.23 29.80
N ALA A 573 -4.45 -3.52 30.89
CA ALA A 573 -5.50 -4.53 30.89
C ALA A 573 -6.62 -4.16 29.91
N LYS A 574 -7.03 -2.88 29.90
CA LYS A 574 -8.09 -2.41 29.00
C LYS A 574 -7.70 -2.48 27.52
N LEU A 575 -6.43 -2.24 27.17
CA LEU A 575 -5.95 -2.46 25.79
C LEU A 575 -6.10 -3.90 25.32
N ARG A 576 -5.89 -4.89 26.22
CA ARG A 576 -6.09 -6.31 25.93
C ARG A 576 -7.57 -6.66 25.85
N GLU A 577 -8.36 -6.18 26.81
CA GLU A 577 -9.82 -6.36 26.85
C GLU A 577 -10.48 -5.85 25.55
N LEU A 578 -10.07 -4.68 25.05
CA LEU A 578 -10.54 -4.13 23.78
C LEU A 578 -10.24 -5.07 22.60
N ALA A 579 -9.04 -5.64 22.57
CA ALA A 579 -8.63 -6.56 21.52
C ALA A 579 -9.44 -7.87 21.57
N ASP A 580 -9.59 -8.45 22.76
CA ASP A 580 -10.33 -9.68 22.99
C ASP A 580 -11.82 -9.50 22.66
N SER A 581 -12.42 -8.40 23.12
CA SER A 581 -13.83 -8.06 22.85
C SER A 581 -14.08 -7.83 21.36
N ALA A 582 -13.12 -7.21 20.65
CA ALA A 582 -13.21 -7.02 19.21
C ALA A 582 -13.13 -8.34 18.43
N ILE A 583 -12.27 -9.27 18.86
CA ILE A 583 -12.19 -10.63 18.30
C ILE A 583 -13.52 -11.35 18.51
N GLU A 584 -14.04 -11.35 19.74
CA GLU A 584 -15.31 -12.01 20.08
C GLU A 584 -16.47 -11.42 19.26
N ALA A 585 -16.53 -10.10 19.13
CA ALA A 585 -17.56 -9.44 18.34
C ALA A 585 -17.49 -9.82 16.86
N ALA A 586 -16.30 -9.82 16.26
CA ALA A 586 -16.11 -10.20 14.86
C ALA A 586 -16.47 -11.68 14.63
N GLN A 587 -16.18 -12.57 15.59
CA GLN A 587 -16.56 -13.99 15.54
C GLN A 587 -18.08 -14.19 15.64
N LYS A 588 -18.77 -13.38 16.46
CA LYS A 588 -20.24 -13.38 16.57
C LYS A 588 -20.94 -12.81 15.34
N GLY A 589 -20.21 -12.19 14.41
CA GLY A 589 -20.77 -11.63 13.17
C GLY A 589 -21.08 -10.14 13.21
N HIS A 590 -20.63 -9.40 14.23
CA HIS A 590 -20.71 -7.94 14.20
C HIS A 590 -19.83 -7.40 13.06
N SER A 591 -20.45 -6.74 12.09
CA SER A 591 -19.76 -6.26 10.89
C SER A 591 -19.12 -4.88 11.07
N ILE A 592 -19.41 -4.19 12.18
CA ILE A 592 -18.81 -2.91 12.55
C ILE A 592 -18.43 -2.93 14.05
N ILE A 593 -17.21 -2.50 14.37
CA ILE A 593 -16.71 -2.34 15.73
C ILE A 593 -16.43 -0.86 15.95
N ILE A 594 -17.22 -0.22 16.82
CA ILE A 594 -17.09 1.18 17.19
C ILE A 594 -16.25 1.26 18.46
N LEU A 595 -15.04 1.82 18.37
CA LEU A 595 -14.23 2.15 19.54
C LEU A 595 -14.57 3.58 19.96
N SER A 596 -15.16 3.74 21.15
CA SER A 596 -15.70 5.03 21.61
C SER A 596 -15.13 5.45 22.96
N ASP A 597 -14.74 6.72 23.09
CA ASP A 597 -14.36 7.34 24.37
C ASP A 597 -15.46 8.27 24.93
N ARG A 598 -16.70 8.17 24.44
CA ARG A 598 -17.82 8.98 24.94
C ARG A 598 -18.10 8.80 26.43
N ASP A 599 -17.76 7.64 26.99
CA ASP A 599 -17.92 7.33 28.42
C ASP A 599 -16.79 7.91 29.29
N ALA A 600 -15.90 8.75 28.72
CA ALA A 600 -14.79 9.36 29.43
C ALA A 600 -15.28 10.28 30.56
N SER A 601 -14.69 10.10 31.73
CA SER A 601 -14.93 10.87 32.94
C SER A 601 -13.63 10.97 33.75
N TYR A 602 -13.64 11.69 34.87
CA TYR A 602 -12.49 11.74 35.78
C TYR A 602 -12.13 10.34 36.32
N GLU A 603 -13.14 9.56 36.72
CA GLU A 603 -12.97 8.18 37.20
C GLU A 603 -12.58 7.19 36.10
N TYR A 604 -12.97 7.49 34.85
CA TYR A 604 -12.73 6.65 33.68
C TYR A 604 -12.04 7.42 32.56
N PRO A 605 -10.73 7.75 32.68
CA PRO A 605 -9.98 8.37 31.61
C PRO A 605 -9.93 7.50 30.35
N ALA A 606 -9.84 8.16 29.19
CA ALA A 606 -9.75 7.52 27.88
C ALA A 606 -8.32 7.04 27.58
N ILE A 607 -8.22 5.88 26.94
CA ILE A 607 -6.98 5.42 26.29
C ILE A 607 -6.75 6.28 25.04
N PRO A 608 -5.49 6.66 24.72
CA PRO A 608 -5.17 7.28 23.45
C PRO A 608 -5.76 6.48 22.28
N SER A 609 -6.63 7.14 21.55
CA SER A 609 -7.52 6.53 20.56
C SER A 609 -6.72 5.77 19.49
N LEU A 610 -5.56 6.28 19.10
CA LEU A 610 -4.69 5.64 18.11
C LEU A 610 -4.09 4.32 18.63
N LEU A 611 -3.76 4.26 19.92
CA LEU A 611 -3.23 3.06 20.55
C LEU A 611 -4.32 1.98 20.68
N ALA A 612 -5.54 2.38 21.06
CA ALA A 612 -6.71 1.50 21.09
C ALA A 612 -7.00 0.90 19.70
N LEU A 613 -7.04 1.75 18.66
CA LEU A 613 -7.20 1.30 17.27
C LEU A 613 -6.15 0.25 16.89
N ARG A 614 -4.87 0.51 17.18
CA ARG A 614 -3.80 -0.41 16.82
C ARG A 614 -3.84 -1.73 17.58
N SER A 615 -4.21 -1.71 18.86
CA SER A 615 -4.42 -2.94 19.62
C SER A 615 -5.45 -3.83 18.94
N VAL A 616 -6.60 -3.26 18.59
CA VAL A 616 -7.70 -3.99 17.92
C VAL A 616 -7.32 -4.46 16.52
N VAL A 617 -6.77 -3.58 15.68
CA VAL A 617 -6.42 -3.91 14.29
C VAL A 617 -5.31 -4.97 14.21
N ASN A 618 -4.32 -4.95 15.09
CA ASN A 618 -3.28 -5.99 15.13
C ASN A 618 -3.86 -7.36 15.47
N ASN A 619 -4.69 -7.42 16.51
CA ASN A 619 -5.26 -8.68 16.99
C ASN A 619 -6.29 -9.26 16.00
N LEU A 620 -7.16 -8.44 15.41
CA LEU A 620 -8.07 -8.89 14.34
C LEU A 620 -7.29 -9.43 13.13
N ASN A 621 -6.14 -8.84 12.79
CA ASN A 621 -5.30 -9.34 11.70
C ASN A 621 -4.65 -10.68 12.03
N GLU A 622 -4.10 -10.84 13.23
CA GLU A 622 -3.44 -12.10 13.62
C GLU A 622 -4.42 -13.27 13.66
N GLN A 623 -5.67 -13.01 14.08
CA GLN A 623 -6.77 -13.98 14.10
C GLN A 623 -7.48 -14.17 12.74
N GLY A 624 -7.10 -13.43 11.69
CA GLY A 624 -7.74 -13.53 10.37
C GLY A 624 -9.15 -12.93 10.28
N LEU A 625 -9.55 -12.11 11.25
CA LEU A 625 -10.89 -11.51 11.37
C LEU A 625 -10.96 -10.06 10.86
N ARG A 626 -9.85 -9.48 10.39
CA ARG A 626 -9.80 -8.07 9.94
C ARG A 626 -10.79 -7.77 8.81
N LEU A 627 -11.11 -8.74 7.96
CA LEU A 627 -12.07 -8.58 6.86
C LEU A 627 -13.52 -8.76 7.32
N ASN A 628 -13.75 -9.37 8.49
CA ASN A 628 -15.11 -9.62 9.02
C ASN A 628 -15.76 -8.35 9.55
N ALA A 629 -14.97 -7.40 10.05
CA ALA A 629 -15.48 -6.19 10.68
C ALA A 629 -14.72 -4.91 10.28
N SER A 630 -15.49 -3.84 10.12
CA SER A 630 -14.97 -2.48 9.98
C SER A 630 -14.75 -1.83 11.34
N VAL A 631 -13.56 -1.30 11.61
CA VAL A 631 -13.26 -0.57 12.85
C VAL A 631 -13.51 0.93 12.65
N VAL A 632 -14.42 1.49 13.43
CA VAL A 632 -14.81 2.91 13.45
C VAL A 632 -14.34 3.55 14.74
N ILE A 633 -13.80 4.77 14.67
CA ILE A 633 -13.34 5.52 15.84
C ILE A 633 -14.32 6.67 16.14
N ASP A 634 -14.85 6.70 17.35
CA ASP A 634 -15.75 7.74 17.85
C ASP A 634 -15.06 8.41 19.05
N SER A 635 -14.28 9.46 18.79
CA SER A 635 -13.30 9.98 19.76
C SER A 635 -13.30 11.49 19.93
N GLY A 636 -13.19 11.92 21.18
CA GLY A 636 -13.01 13.31 21.58
C GLY A 636 -11.58 13.82 21.37
N GLU A 637 -10.59 12.94 21.22
CA GLU A 637 -9.16 13.29 21.08
C GLU A 637 -8.80 13.88 19.70
N ILE A 638 -9.66 13.66 18.69
CA ILE A 638 -9.38 13.98 17.29
C ILE A 638 -9.84 15.41 16.99
N LYS A 639 -8.88 16.30 16.71
CA LYS A 639 -9.10 17.76 16.65
C LYS A 639 -8.70 18.42 15.32
N ASN A 640 -7.88 17.74 14.52
CA ASN A 640 -7.28 18.33 13.32
C ASN A 640 -7.05 17.27 12.24
N THR A 641 -6.61 17.74 11.08
CA THR A 641 -6.37 16.93 9.87
C THR A 641 -5.29 15.87 10.07
N HIS A 642 -4.25 16.15 10.87
CA HIS A 642 -3.20 15.19 11.19
C HIS A 642 -3.72 14.02 12.03
N HIS A 643 -4.48 14.31 13.10
CA HIS A 643 -5.06 13.27 13.97
C HIS A 643 -6.00 12.36 13.16
N ALA A 644 -6.86 12.98 12.35
CA ALA A 644 -7.80 12.29 11.47
C ALA A 644 -7.07 11.42 10.43
N ALA A 645 -6.06 11.95 9.75
CA ALA A 645 -5.27 11.19 8.79
C ALA A 645 -4.48 10.04 9.44
N ALA A 646 -3.92 10.24 10.63
CA ALA A 646 -3.25 9.19 11.38
C ALA A 646 -4.21 8.01 11.63
N MET A 647 -5.43 8.27 12.09
CA MET A 647 -6.43 7.22 12.30
C MET A 647 -6.71 6.38 11.06
N ILE A 648 -6.97 7.03 9.92
CA ILE A 648 -7.23 6.34 8.66
C ILE A 648 -5.98 5.58 8.22
N GLY A 649 -4.81 6.23 8.21
CA GLY A 649 -3.53 5.64 7.81
C GLY A 649 -3.11 4.44 8.66
N PHE A 650 -3.53 4.40 9.94
CA PHE A 650 -3.30 3.29 10.86
C PHE A 650 -4.42 2.24 10.89
N GLY A 651 -5.45 2.38 10.07
CA GLY A 651 -6.37 1.29 9.72
C GLY A 651 -7.81 1.44 10.21
N ALA A 652 -8.23 2.62 10.69
CA ALA A 652 -9.65 2.93 10.88
C ALA A 652 -10.34 3.02 9.51
N TYR A 653 -11.56 2.49 9.41
CA TYR A 653 -12.38 2.67 8.21
C TYR A 653 -13.05 4.04 8.18
N ALA A 654 -13.56 4.49 9.34
CA ALA A 654 -14.17 5.79 9.50
C ALA A 654 -13.90 6.37 10.89
N VAL A 655 -14.03 7.69 10.99
CA VAL A 655 -13.72 8.48 12.19
C VAL A 655 -14.82 9.52 12.41
N CYS A 656 -15.39 9.54 13.62
CA CYS A 656 -16.22 10.61 14.13
C CYS A 656 -15.44 11.41 15.20
N PRO A 657 -14.96 12.63 14.88
CA PRO A 657 -14.32 13.52 15.85
C PRO A 657 -15.38 14.26 16.68
N TYR A 658 -16.18 13.52 17.46
CA TYR A 658 -17.46 14.03 17.96
C TYR A 658 -17.34 15.30 18.80
N MET A 659 -16.31 15.44 19.65
CA MET A 659 -16.16 16.64 20.46
C MET A 659 -15.84 17.87 19.60
N ALA A 660 -14.98 17.73 18.60
CA ALA A 660 -14.63 18.84 17.74
C ALA A 660 -15.84 19.28 16.88
N LEU A 661 -16.66 18.32 16.42
CA LEU A 661 -17.93 18.61 15.73
C LEU A 661 -18.94 19.30 16.67
N ASP A 662 -19.09 18.81 17.89
CA ASP A 662 -20.00 19.38 18.88
C ASP A 662 -19.59 20.81 19.27
N ILE A 663 -18.29 21.06 19.48
CA ILE A 663 -17.73 22.42 19.66
C ILE A 663 -18.02 23.29 18.43
N ALA A 664 -17.74 22.79 17.23
CA ALA A 664 -17.97 23.54 15.99
C ALA A 664 -19.43 23.96 15.83
N ARG A 665 -20.39 23.09 16.18
CA ARG A 665 -21.83 23.37 16.14
C ARG A 665 -22.27 24.38 17.21
N ASN A 666 -21.89 24.09 18.47
CA ASN A 666 -22.62 24.54 19.66
C ASN A 666 -21.86 25.53 20.56
N ASP A 667 -20.61 25.90 20.21
CA ASP A 667 -19.85 26.91 20.96
C ASP A 667 -20.35 28.34 20.65
N ASP A 668 -20.50 29.13 21.73
CA ASP A 668 -21.04 30.49 21.70
C ASP A 668 -20.05 31.57 21.21
N ASN A 669 -18.86 31.16 20.76
CA ASN A 669 -17.83 32.07 20.29
C ASN A 669 -18.35 33.00 19.17
N ARG A 670 -18.02 34.30 19.26
CA ARG A 670 -18.41 35.31 18.27
C ARG A 670 -18.00 34.93 16.84
N ALA A 671 -16.90 34.20 16.65
CA ALA A 671 -16.45 33.73 15.34
C ALA A 671 -17.47 32.79 14.68
N LEU A 672 -18.20 31.99 15.47
CA LEU A 672 -19.14 30.98 14.98
C LEU A 672 -20.56 31.51 14.77
N LYS A 673 -20.92 32.66 15.36
CA LYS A 673 -22.30 33.19 15.37
C LYS A 673 -22.88 33.54 13.99
N LYS A 674 -22.06 33.61 12.94
CA LYS A 674 -22.49 34.00 11.59
C LYS A 674 -23.11 32.86 10.78
N LEU A 675 -22.89 31.61 11.19
CA LEU A 675 -23.33 30.42 10.48
C LEU A 675 -24.29 29.62 11.36
N ASP A 676 -25.20 28.86 10.75
CA ASP A 676 -26.02 27.87 11.44
C ASP A 676 -25.20 26.64 11.85
N ALA A 677 -25.74 25.81 12.74
CA ALA A 677 -25.01 24.66 13.30
C ALA A 677 -24.60 23.64 12.23
N ASP A 678 -25.48 23.33 11.28
CA ASP A 678 -25.25 22.31 10.26
C ASP A 678 -24.18 22.75 9.26
N THR A 679 -24.20 24.03 8.88
CA THR A 679 -23.14 24.61 8.03
C THR A 679 -21.77 24.53 8.71
N LYS A 680 -21.68 24.82 10.02
CA LYS A 680 -20.40 24.72 10.76
C LYS A 680 -19.87 23.30 10.81
N GLU A 681 -20.73 22.32 11.10
CA GLU A 681 -20.34 20.91 11.12
C GLU A 681 -19.84 20.46 9.75
N ARG A 682 -20.61 20.76 8.69
CA ARG A 682 -20.26 20.44 7.31
C ARG A 682 -18.95 21.08 6.88
N ASN A 683 -18.71 22.34 7.25
CA ASN A 683 -17.45 23.02 6.99
C ASN A 683 -16.28 22.34 7.70
N TYR A 684 -16.44 21.98 8.97
CA TYR A 684 -15.38 21.30 9.72
C TYR A 684 -15.05 19.92 9.10
N LEU A 685 -16.07 19.14 8.73
CA LEU A 685 -15.88 17.87 8.01
C LEU A 685 -15.19 18.09 6.66
N HIS A 686 -15.60 19.10 5.90
CA HIS A 686 -14.97 19.45 4.63
C HIS A 686 -13.50 19.84 4.80
N ALA A 687 -13.15 20.56 5.87
CA ALA A 687 -11.77 20.89 6.19
C ALA A 687 -10.94 19.62 6.48
N LEU A 688 -11.52 18.61 7.14
CA LEU A 688 -10.88 17.32 7.34
C LEU A 688 -10.71 16.55 6.03
N GLU A 689 -11.72 16.55 5.14
CA GLU A 689 -11.64 15.93 3.81
C GLU A 689 -10.50 16.51 2.98
N GLN A 690 -10.44 17.84 2.88
CA GLN A 690 -9.37 18.53 2.14
C GLN A 690 -8.00 18.31 2.80
N GLY A 691 -7.95 18.28 4.13
CA GLY A 691 -6.75 17.95 4.89
C GLY A 691 -6.25 16.53 4.62
N LEU A 692 -7.15 15.56 4.57
CA LEU A 692 -6.80 14.17 4.27
C LEU A 692 -6.31 14.02 2.83
N LEU A 693 -7.01 14.62 1.86
CA LEU A 693 -6.57 14.64 0.46
C LEU A 693 -5.18 15.23 0.32
N LYS A 694 -4.92 16.37 0.97
CA LYS A 694 -3.59 17.00 1.01
C LYS A 694 -2.52 16.04 1.56
N ILE A 695 -2.81 15.34 2.65
CA ILE A 695 -1.85 14.44 3.30
C ILE A 695 -1.58 13.21 2.42
N MET A 696 -2.61 12.61 1.82
CA MET A 696 -2.46 11.49 0.88
C MET A 696 -1.65 11.91 -0.36
N ALA A 697 -1.94 13.09 -0.89
CA ALA A 697 -1.31 13.64 -2.07
C ALA A 697 0.19 13.90 -1.91
N LYS A 698 0.68 14.16 -0.68
CA LYS A 698 2.13 14.24 -0.37
C LYS A 698 2.88 12.96 -0.73
N CYS A 699 2.21 11.81 -0.76
CA CYS A 699 2.77 10.53 -1.18
C CYS A 699 2.27 10.08 -2.56
N GLY A 700 1.61 10.97 -3.32
CA GLY A 700 1.02 10.63 -4.63
C GLY A 700 -0.14 9.64 -4.55
N ILE A 701 -0.82 9.53 -3.40
CA ILE A 701 -1.97 8.64 -3.21
C ILE A 701 -3.26 9.38 -3.51
N SER A 702 -4.13 8.75 -4.29
CA SER A 702 -5.37 9.35 -4.78
C SER A 702 -6.61 8.76 -4.10
N VAL A 703 -6.54 7.54 -3.55
CA VAL A 703 -7.70 6.82 -3.02
C VAL A 703 -7.54 6.49 -1.54
N VAL A 704 -8.54 6.84 -0.72
CA VAL A 704 -8.48 6.64 0.74
C VAL A 704 -8.39 5.16 1.12
N ARG A 705 -9.03 4.27 0.36
CA ARG A 705 -9.00 2.81 0.57
C ARG A 705 -7.58 2.24 0.47
N SER A 706 -6.71 2.86 -0.30
CA SER A 706 -5.29 2.49 -0.39
C SER A 706 -4.43 3.14 0.69
N TYR A 707 -4.83 4.32 1.18
CA TYR A 707 -4.19 4.97 2.32
C TYR A 707 -4.50 4.24 3.64
N GLN A 708 -5.67 3.60 3.76
CA GLN A 708 -6.04 2.79 4.92
C GLN A 708 -5.03 1.67 5.18
N SER A 709 -4.47 1.67 6.39
CA SER A 709 -3.40 0.75 6.82
C SER A 709 -2.05 0.92 6.09
N ALA A 710 -1.85 1.98 5.30
CA ALA A 710 -0.56 2.26 4.66
C ALA A 710 0.54 2.69 5.65
N LYS A 711 0.15 3.21 6.82
CA LYS A 711 1.07 3.61 7.91
C LYS A 711 2.20 4.53 7.44
N LEU A 712 1.87 5.52 6.60
CA LEU A 712 2.83 6.50 6.04
C LEU A 712 3.22 7.56 7.07
N PHE A 713 3.76 7.08 8.18
CA PHE A 713 4.22 7.88 9.31
C PHE A 713 5.55 7.34 9.82
N SER A 714 6.36 8.24 10.36
CA SER A 714 7.56 7.91 11.15
C SER A 714 7.33 8.34 12.59
N ALA A 715 7.72 7.51 13.55
CA ALA A 715 7.57 7.83 14.96
C ALA A 715 8.85 8.44 15.53
N VAL A 716 8.73 9.36 16.47
CA VAL A 716 9.85 9.94 17.22
C VAL A 716 9.54 9.94 18.71
N GLY A 717 10.44 9.38 19.51
CA GLY A 717 10.33 9.40 20.96
C GLY A 717 9.35 8.38 21.54
N LEU A 718 9.09 7.29 20.82
CA LEU A 718 8.37 6.12 21.33
C LEU A 718 9.33 4.93 21.48
N ASP A 719 9.21 4.18 22.57
CA ASP A 719 10.05 3.00 22.80
C ASP A 719 9.88 1.93 21.70
N LYS A 720 10.97 1.20 21.42
CA LYS A 720 11.01 0.15 20.39
C LYS A 720 9.98 -0.96 20.64
N GLN A 721 9.66 -1.27 21.90
CA GLN A 721 8.64 -2.27 22.22
C GLN A 721 7.23 -1.76 21.85
N VAL A 722 6.92 -0.48 22.12
CA VAL A 722 5.65 0.14 21.72
C VAL A 722 5.49 0.12 20.19
N ILE A 723 6.55 0.45 19.45
CA ILE A 723 6.53 0.37 17.98
C ILE A 723 6.30 -1.06 17.50
N ARG A 724 7.00 -2.03 18.09
CA ARG A 724 6.87 -3.44 17.71
C ARG A 724 5.47 -3.99 17.94
N ASP A 725 4.87 -3.67 19.09
CA ASP A 725 3.61 -4.29 19.53
C ASP A 725 2.38 -3.62 18.92
N PHE A 726 2.41 -2.30 18.73
CA PHE A 726 1.24 -1.54 18.26
C PHE A 726 1.42 -1.00 16.83
N PHE A 727 2.62 -0.60 16.45
CA PHE A 727 2.89 0.06 15.16
C PHE A 727 3.90 -0.69 14.29
N PRO A 728 3.75 -2.02 14.08
CA PRO A 728 4.76 -2.78 13.37
C PRO A 728 4.93 -2.29 11.93
N GLY A 729 6.19 -2.08 11.53
CA GLY A 729 6.57 -1.68 10.18
C GLY A 729 6.87 -0.20 9.99
N ILE A 730 6.63 0.67 10.98
CA ILE A 730 7.03 2.08 10.88
C ILE A 730 8.46 2.30 11.37
N GLN A 731 9.10 3.34 10.84
CA GLN A 731 10.43 3.77 11.28
C GLN A 731 10.32 4.53 12.61
N SER A 732 11.25 4.26 13.52
CA SER A 732 11.42 5.03 14.76
C SER A 732 12.92 5.17 15.04
N PRO A 733 13.59 6.20 14.49
CA PRO A 733 15.03 6.36 14.60
C PRO A 733 15.47 6.67 16.05
N ILE A 734 14.58 7.28 16.84
CA ILE A 734 14.84 7.68 18.22
C ILE A 734 13.77 7.05 19.12
N GLY A 735 14.22 6.17 20.03
CA GLY A 735 13.36 5.60 21.07
C GLY A 735 12.92 6.64 22.10
N GLY A 736 11.97 6.31 22.96
CA GLY A 736 11.53 7.23 24.01
C GLY A 736 10.55 6.59 24.98
N ILE A 737 9.37 7.19 25.11
CA ILE A 737 8.43 6.83 26.18
C ILE A 737 7.92 5.39 26.05
N THR A 738 7.85 4.69 27.18
CA THR A 738 7.33 3.33 27.28
C THR A 738 5.80 3.32 27.37
N LEU A 739 5.20 2.14 27.21
CA LEU A 739 3.76 1.96 27.41
C LEU A 739 3.30 2.36 28.82
N ASP A 740 4.15 2.13 29.84
CA ASP A 740 3.86 2.54 31.21
C ASP A 740 3.79 4.05 31.34
N GLN A 741 4.79 4.75 30.81
CA GLN A 741 4.86 6.22 30.83
C GLN A 741 3.71 6.88 30.07
N ILE A 742 3.23 6.25 28.98
CA ILE A 742 2.03 6.73 28.27
C ILE A 742 0.81 6.63 29.20
N GLY A 743 0.64 5.52 29.91
CA GLY A 743 -0.43 5.35 30.89
C GLY A 743 -0.33 6.33 32.07
N GLU A 744 0.88 6.58 32.58
CA GLU A 744 1.15 7.58 33.61
C GLU A 744 0.76 8.99 33.14
N GLN A 745 1.17 9.38 31.93
CA GLN A 745 0.81 10.69 31.36
C GLN A 745 -0.71 10.89 31.25
N VAL A 746 -1.47 9.85 30.88
CA VAL A 746 -2.95 9.92 30.84
C VAL A 746 -3.52 10.21 32.23
N LEU A 747 -2.99 9.54 33.26
CA LEU A 747 -3.42 9.72 34.65
C LEU A 747 -3.00 11.08 35.23
N GLU A 748 -1.78 11.52 34.95
CA GLU A 748 -1.23 12.82 35.37
C GLU A 748 -2.00 13.99 34.75
N ARG A 749 -2.34 13.90 33.46
CA ARG A 749 -3.10 14.95 32.77
C ARG A 749 -4.50 15.13 33.34
N THR A 750 -5.06 14.08 33.91
CA THR A 750 -6.39 14.10 34.50
C THR A 750 -6.37 14.30 36.02
N GLN A 751 -5.18 14.38 36.64
CA GLN A 751 -5.04 14.43 38.11
C GLN A 751 -5.48 15.74 38.77
N HIS A 752 -5.42 16.84 38.02
CA HIS A 752 -5.79 18.17 38.51
C HIS A 752 -7.29 18.46 38.33
N LEU A 753 -8.02 17.52 37.72
CA LEU A 753 -9.46 17.58 37.54
C LEU A 753 -10.11 16.99 38.81
N ARG A 754 -11.10 17.66 39.40
CA ARG A 754 -11.93 17.11 40.47
C ARG A 754 -13.36 16.95 39.93
N ASP A 755 -14.12 15.98 40.43
CA ASP A 755 -15.51 15.75 39.99
C ASP A 755 -16.39 17.01 40.14
N GLU A 756 -16.17 17.80 41.20
CA GLU A 756 -16.88 19.06 41.46
C GLU A 756 -16.56 20.16 40.44
N ASP A 757 -15.38 20.11 39.79
CA ASP A 757 -14.92 21.13 38.84
C ASP A 757 -15.48 20.87 37.41
N LEU A 758 -15.99 19.67 37.09
CA LEU A 758 -16.38 19.25 35.72
C LEU A 758 -17.50 20.11 35.13
N SER A 759 -18.36 20.71 35.96
CA SER A 759 -19.49 21.55 35.54
C SER A 759 -19.11 22.99 35.12
N GLU A 760 -17.90 23.46 35.45
CA GLU A 760 -17.40 24.82 35.13
C GLU A 760 -16.06 24.81 34.34
N MET A 761 -15.72 23.70 33.69
CA MET A 761 -14.40 23.51 33.10
C MET A 761 -14.20 24.29 31.78
N LYS A 762 -13.17 25.16 31.77
CA LYS A 762 -12.67 25.89 30.60
C LYS A 762 -11.56 25.09 29.90
N PRO A 763 -11.30 25.35 28.61
CA PRO A 763 -10.12 24.83 27.92
C PRO A 763 -8.83 25.13 28.69
N LEU A 764 -7.83 24.26 28.56
CA LEU A 764 -6.51 24.45 29.15
C LEU A 764 -5.88 25.75 28.62
N LYS A 765 -5.41 26.59 29.54
CA LYS A 765 -4.73 27.85 29.22
C LYS A 765 -3.24 27.64 29.01
N THR A 766 -2.91 26.98 27.92
CA THR A 766 -1.52 26.81 27.46
C THR A 766 -1.37 27.28 26.01
N TYR A 767 -0.12 27.49 25.59
CA TYR A 767 0.25 27.91 24.25
C TYR A 767 1.22 26.89 23.69
N GLN A 768 0.88 26.30 22.54
CA GLN A 768 1.67 25.27 21.88
C GLN A 768 2.32 25.80 20.60
N TYR A 769 1.61 26.66 19.84
CA TYR A 769 2.08 27.11 18.53
C TYR A 769 2.85 28.43 18.58
N LYS A 770 2.62 29.24 19.63
CA LYS A 770 3.30 30.52 19.82
C LYS A 770 3.84 30.63 21.24
N GLU A 771 4.88 31.42 21.40
CA GLU A 771 5.34 31.77 22.74
C GLU A 771 4.27 32.58 23.50
N HIS A 772 4.13 32.30 24.79
CA HIS A 772 3.38 33.19 25.65
C HIS A 772 4.14 34.51 25.80
N ALA A 773 3.45 35.64 25.66
CA ALA A 773 4.05 36.98 25.66
C ALA A 773 4.91 37.30 26.91
N ARG A 774 4.66 36.63 28.04
CA ARG A 774 5.43 36.78 29.29
C ARG A 774 6.35 35.57 29.60
N GLY A 775 6.39 34.56 28.73
CA GLY A 775 7.20 33.34 28.90
C GLY A 775 6.81 32.43 30.07
N LYS A 776 5.75 32.78 30.82
CA LYS A 776 5.34 32.12 32.08
C LYS A 776 4.67 30.75 31.93
N THR A 777 4.04 30.49 30.79
CA THR A 777 3.24 29.28 30.52
C THR A 777 3.39 28.91 29.05
N GLY A 778 3.12 27.66 28.69
CA GLY A 778 3.21 27.20 27.31
C GLY A 778 4.57 26.66 26.91
N GLU A 779 4.56 26.08 25.72
CA GLU A 779 5.66 25.36 25.11
C GLU A 779 6.88 26.27 24.94
N LYS A 780 8.06 25.66 25.05
CA LYS A 780 9.31 26.40 24.87
C LYS A 780 9.70 26.42 23.40
N HIS A 781 9.91 27.62 22.88
CA HIS A 781 10.35 27.85 21.50
C HIS A 781 11.83 28.23 21.43
N SER A 782 12.53 27.74 20.41
CA SER A 782 13.93 28.11 20.15
C SER A 782 14.08 29.56 19.65
N MET A 783 13.06 30.10 18.98
CA MET A 783 13.01 31.48 18.53
C MET A 783 11.98 32.25 19.34
N THR A 784 12.45 33.19 20.17
CA THR A 784 11.61 34.03 21.03
C THR A 784 11.84 35.50 20.73
N SER A 785 10.86 36.36 21.02
CA SER A 785 11.00 37.81 20.86
C SER A 785 12.17 38.37 21.65
N SER A 786 12.41 37.86 22.87
CA SER A 786 13.53 38.25 23.73
C SER A 786 14.88 37.83 23.15
N ARG A 787 14.99 36.60 22.64
CA ARG A 787 16.24 36.09 22.04
C ARG A 787 16.54 36.81 20.73
N CYS A 788 15.52 37.06 19.90
CA CYS A 788 15.70 37.84 18.67
C CYS A 788 16.22 39.25 18.98
N LYS A 789 15.65 39.95 19.98
CA LYS A 789 16.13 41.27 20.40
C LYS A 789 17.59 41.23 20.86
N ALA A 790 17.95 40.26 21.71
CA ALA A 790 19.33 40.12 22.18
C ALA A 790 20.32 39.83 21.04
N ILE A 791 19.93 39.00 20.07
CA ILE A 791 20.75 38.73 18.87
C ILE A 791 20.89 40.02 18.04
N HIS A 792 19.80 40.75 17.80
CA HIS A 792 19.85 42.00 17.03
C HIS A 792 20.66 43.11 17.72
N GLU A 793 20.57 43.24 19.04
CA GLU A 793 21.38 44.16 19.85
C GLU A 793 22.86 43.78 19.76
N LEU A 794 23.19 42.49 19.96
CA LEU A 794 24.56 42.01 19.85
C LEU A 794 25.17 42.27 18.47
N VAL A 795 24.43 41.94 17.40
CA VAL A 795 24.89 42.15 16.02
C VAL A 795 25.14 43.64 15.74
N ARG A 796 24.26 44.52 16.23
CA ARG A 796 24.43 45.98 16.08
C ARG A 796 25.60 46.51 16.90
N ASP A 797 25.71 46.12 18.17
CA ASP A 797 26.75 46.60 19.08
C ASP A 797 28.15 46.13 18.68
N LYS A 798 28.23 44.96 18.02
CA LYS A 798 29.48 44.36 17.57
C LYS A 798 29.80 44.63 16.10
N GLU A 799 28.94 45.37 15.39
CA GLU A 799 29.03 45.60 13.95
C GLU A 799 29.28 44.30 13.15
N LEU A 800 28.71 43.18 13.62
CA LEU A 800 28.91 41.87 13.00
C LEU A 800 28.15 41.82 11.67
N ASP A 801 28.87 41.55 10.58
CA ASP A 801 28.27 41.22 9.29
C ASP A 801 28.10 39.69 9.18
N LEU A 802 27.30 39.25 8.19
CA LEU A 802 27.13 37.85 7.81
C LEU A 802 28.47 37.15 7.54
N THR A 803 29.52 37.89 7.17
CA THR A 803 30.88 37.37 6.94
C THR A 803 31.67 37.08 8.22
N ASP A 804 31.20 37.57 9.38
CA ASP A 804 31.88 37.37 10.67
C ASP A 804 31.37 36.12 11.43
N MET A 805 30.47 35.34 10.82
CA MET A 805 29.80 34.18 11.42
C MET A 805 30.41 32.81 11.05
N ASP A 806 31.63 32.77 10.51
CA ASP A 806 32.39 31.52 10.26
C ASP A 806 33.10 30.99 11.52
#